data_AF-A0AAU1BCC5-F1
#
_entry.id   AF-A0AAU1BCC5-F1
#
_cell.length_a   1.000
_cell.length_b   1.000
_cell.length_c   1.000
_cell.angle_alpha   90.00
_cell.angle_beta   90.00
_cell.angle_gamma   90.00
#
_symmetry.space_group_name_H-M   'P 1'
#
loop_
_entity.id
_entity.type
_entity.pdbx_description
1 polymer ?
#
loop_
_entity_poly.entity_id
_entity_poly.type
_entity_poly.pdbx_seq_one_letter_code
_entity_poly.pdbx_strand_id
1 'polypeptide(L)'
;MGPPSVSGNGDGNGREAGATAAAWAVIGHVALPCELARPAARALHHTTFPEVAGLVARGVRPDAHGVRARYLFESAASASAFRAAQDPGLARLGPPVTGAVRAVPAAAGAGAGTAPVIIISPPRSGSTALFDALARHPGLWTVGGESESVIEGVPGLHPAAGGYASHALEAEHADRHGAAVRAGFLAELRDARGRSWLDLGGPQAPPPRLLEKTPENCLRLPFLLRLFPDATVVHLHRDARDTVASMVRAWTHPAFVNIPDLPGWPRRSWHLLLPADWRRLCGDDLSRIAVHQWAAAVDAVLDCRAARPAGRWVDVDYAALSAAPARTIRWLERELGLPAGPTGRDLPLSATTITPPRPGKWRSTPGFDPSALDAVSRTLRRVTKGRTTPVPRPPRPTSSDARRRPSFVCWLDDGGGVDDGGPDTDGAASTGRLPDPATAPVLDPAVVLQGGVTIPLGLQRRARFRDRFLPDHPILWADDPGTGALAPFWVSPGDFPALRALVPGRPLPPDLPPRLCTALARAGALGPAGARALAAARADATAAAATADFERTEVCRIDRMVHPRHREALLDYYERLIASGSWPLGDAQVAGRYGWYNESLARFFHHQFRTLVGRTVGRPVRPSYAYVSAYRGGAVLDRHVDREQCEYTVSLLLGESGPGIEGGWPLHLGTAQGEVSLVQQPGQAVLFRGTRVPHGRPPLPDGSTHTSLLFHYVPAEFRRTLY
;
A
#
# COMPACT_ATOMS: atom_id res chain seq x y z
N MET A 1 -47.24 -5.58 -62.96
CA MET A 1 -48.55 -4.89 -63.04
C MET A 1 -49.26 -5.07 -61.72
N GLY A 2 -49.53 -3.95 -61.02
CA GLY A 2 -50.51 -3.78 -59.93
C GLY A 2 -50.39 -4.63 -58.66
N PRO A 3 -50.25 -4.02 -57.46
CA PRO A 3 -50.74 -4.63 -56.24
C PRO A 3 -52.22 -4.25 -56.03
N PRO A 4 -53.03 -5.16 -55.45
CA PRO A 4 -54.14 -4.75 -54.61
C PRO A 4 -53.95 -5.23 -53.17
N SER A 5 -54.50 -4.39 -52.28
CA SER A 5 -54.62 -4.52 -50.84
C SER A 5 -55.25 -5.83 -50.34
N VAL A 6 -54.80 -6.35 -49.20
CA VAL A 6 -55.61 -7.17 -48.30
C VAL A 6 -55.31 -6.83 -46.84
N SER A 7 -56.35 -6.39 -46.14
CA SER A 7 -56.53 -6.32 -44.70
C SER A 7 -56.88 -7.70 -44.12
N GLY A 8 -56.45 -8.00 -42.89
CA GLY A 8 -57.18 -8.95 -42.02
C GLY A 8 -56.33 -9.92 -41.19
N ASN A 9 -56.22 -9.58 -39.90
CA ASN A 9 -55.95 -10.37 -38.69
C ASN A 9 -55.77 -11.90 -38.74
N GLY A 10 -54.83 -12.39 -37.92
CA GLY A 10 -54.82 -13.77 -37.43
C GLY A 10 -53.59 -14.11 -36.59
N ASP A 11 -53.71 -13.92 -35.27
CA ASP A 11 -53.08 -14.69 -34.19
C ASP A 11 -51.55 -14.86 -34.16
N GLY A 12 -50.86 -13.82 -33.69
CA GLY A 12 -49.55 -13.95 -33.07
C GLY A 12 -49.66 -14.32 -31.60
N ASN A 13 -49.91 -15.59 -31.29
CA ASN A 13 -49.78 -16.12 -29.93
C ASN A 13 -48.27 -16.27 -29.59
N GLY A 14 -47.61 -15.13 -29.40
CA GLY A 14 -46.26 -15.06 -28.86
C GLY A 14 -46.30 -15.35 -27.37
N ARG A 15 -45.99 -16.58 -26.98
CA ARG A 15 -45.65 -16.91 -25.59
C ARG A 15 -44.37 -16.17 -25.21
N GLU A 16 -44.50 -14.93 -24.74
CA GLU A 16 -43.52 -14.35 -23.83
C GLU A 16 -43.48 -15.25 -22.59
N ALA A 17 -42.34 -15.89 -22.34
CA ALA A 17 -42.08 -16.54 -21.07
C ALA A 17 -42.12 -15.46 -19.98
N GLY A 18 -43.28 -15.26 -19.37
CA GLY A 18 -43.52 -14.23 -18.36
C GLY A 18 -42.57 -14.41 -17.18
N ALA A 19 -41.53 -13.58 -17.12
CA ALA A 19 -40.65 -13.54 -15.96
C ALA A 19 -41.46 -13.03 -14.75
N THR A 20 -41.70 -13.90 -13.76
CA THR A 20 -42.39 -13.53 -12.52
C THR A 20 -41.56 -12.50 -11.74
N ALA A 21 -42.18 -11.41 -11.27
CA ALA A 21 -41.50 -10.42 -10.42
C ALA A 21 -41.34 -10.95 -8.99
N ALA A 22 -40.16 -10.76 -8.38
CA ALA A 22 -39.89 -11.06 -6.97
C ALA A 22 -40.29 -9.93 -6.02
N ALA A 23 -40.34 -8.68 -6.53
CA ALA A 23 -40.82 -7.51 -5.80
C ALA A 23 -41.10 -6.37 -6.78
N TRP A 24 -41.69 -5.28 -6.29
CA TRP A 24 -41.92 -4.04 -7.03
C TRP A 24 -41.23 -2.88 -6.33
N ALA A 25 -40.30 -2.22 -7.02
CA ALA A 25 -39.50 -1.13 -6.49
C ALA A 25 -40.09 0.24 -6.80
N VAL A 26 -40.09 1.11 -5.79
CA VAL A 26 -40.41 2.55 -5.91
C VAL A 26 -39.29 3.35 -5.26
N ILE A 27 -38.88 4.45 -5.90
CA ILE A 27 -37.84 5.33 -5.36
C ILE A 27 -38.48 6.60 -4.82
N GLY A 28 -38.23 6.93 -3.56
CA GLY A 28 -38.42 8.26 -3.01
C GLY A 28 -37.11 9.04 -3.02
N HIS A 29 -37.15 10.33 -3.30
CA HIS A 29 -35.97 11.19 -3.23
C HIS A 29 -36.30 12.55 -2.62
N VAL A 30 -35.48 13.00 -1.68
CA VAL A 30 -35.53 14.36 -1.12
C VAL A 30 -34.24 15.07 -1.48
N ALA A 31 -34.36 16.24 -2.09
CA ALA A 31 -33.21 17.07 -2.42
C ALA A 31 -32.61 17.67 -1.14
N LEU A 32 -31.31 17.51 -0.95
CA LEU A 32 -30.56 18.09 0.17
C LEU A 32 -29.15 18.47 -0.29
N PRO A 33 -28.52 19.47 0.36
CA PRO A 33 -27.09 19.72 0.20
C PRO A 33 -26.26 18.45 0.48
N CYS A 34 -25.20 18.22 -0.29
CA CYS A 34 -24.44 16.97 -0.28
C CYS A 34 -23.78 16.70 1.09
N GLU A 35 -23.42 17.75 1.82
CA GLU A 35 -22.87 17.69 3.17
C GLU A 35 -23.89 17.23 4.23
N LEU A 36 -25.19 17.48 3.99
CA LEU A 36 -26.29 17.05 4.86
C LEU A 36 -26.85 15.68 4.48
N ALA A 37 -26.68 15.27 3.22
CA ALA A 37 -27.24 14.03 2.69
C ALA A 37 -26.84 12.79 3.50
N ARG A 38 -25.55 12.64 3.84
CA ARG A 38 -25.06 11.45 4.55
C ARG A 38 -25.54 11.37 6.01
N PRO A 39 -25.43 12.42 6.84
CA PRO A 39 -26.05 12.43 8.17
C PRO A 39 -27.57 12.20 8.12
N ALA A 40 -28.27 12.83 7.17
CA ALA A 40 -29.72 12.69 7.03
C ALA A 40 -30.14 11.27 6.62
N ALA A 41 -29.45 10.66 5.65
CA ALA A 41 -29.67 9.27 5.26
C ALA A 41 -29.44 8.31 6.43
N ARG A 42 -28.39 8.55 7.23
CA ARG A 42 -28.09 7.73 8.41
C ARG A 42 -29.16 7.88 9.50
N ALA A 43 -29.65 9.09 9.75
CA ALA A 43 -30.74 9.32 10.69
C ALA A 43 -32.03 8.64 10.21
N LEU A 44 -32.40 8.81 8.94
CA LEU A 44 -33.57 8.18 8.32
C LEU A 44 -33.54 6.65 8.39
N HIS A 45 -32.37 6.04 8.17
CA HIS A 45 -32.17 4.59 8.29
C HIS A 45 -32.68 4.03 9.62
N HIS A 46 -32.41 4.74 10.74
CA HIS A 46 -32.79 4.35 12.09
C HIS A 46 -34.17 4.87 12.55
N THR A 47 -34.96 5.48 11.67
CA THR A 47 -36.36 5.83 11.98
C THR A 47 -37.29 4.64 11.76
N THR A 48 -38.48 4.67 12.37
CA THR A 48 -39.53 3.69 12.12
C THR A 48 -39.83 3.55 10.63
N PHE A 49 -40.04 2.31 10.19
CA PHE A 49 -40.48 2.00 8.84
C PHE A 49 -41.91 2.51 8.63
N PRO A 50 -42.30 2.98 7.43
CA PRO A 50 -43.65 3.42 7.20
C PRO A 50 -44.65 2.25 7.22
N GLU A 51 -45.78 2.46 7.89
CA GLU A 51 -46.89 1.50 7.95
C GLU A 51 -47.74 1.60 6.68
N VAL A 52 -47.24 0.99 5.60
CA VAL A 52 -47.92 0.95 4.30
C VAL A 52 -48.14 -0.49 3.84
N ALA A 53 -49.32 -0.77 3.30
CA ALA A 53 -49.73 -2.12 2.92
C ALA A 53 -48.77 -2.74 1.88
N GLY A 54 -48.35 -3.98 2.13
CA GLY A 54 -47.50 -4.76 1.23
C GLY A 54 -46.05 -4.27 1.11
N LEU A 55 -45.58 -3.36 1.98
CA LEU A 55 -44.17 -2.97 2.03
C LEU A 55 -43.32 -4.08 2.65
N VAL A 56 -42.29 -4.47 1.92
CA VAL A 56 -41.37 -5.55 2.29
C VAL A 56 -40.04 -5.00 2.80
N ALA A 57 -39.55 -3.88 2.25
CA ALA A 57 -38.29 -3.28 2.65
C ALA A 57 -38.22 -1.78 2.31
N ARG A 58 -37.51 -1.01 3.15
CA ARG A 58 -37.07 0.37 2.90
C ARG A 58 -35.55 0.49 3.05
N GLY A 59 -34.83 0.67 1.94
CA GLY A 59 -33.40 0.96 1.96
C GLY A 59 -33.10 2.43 1.73
N VAL A 60 -32.19 3.03 2.50
CA VAL A 60 -31.90 4.47 2.46
C VAL A 60 -30.43 4.69 2.13
N ARG A 61 -30.14 5.63 1.21
CA ARG A 61 -28.77 5.99 0.83
C ARG A 61 -28.64 7.49 0.51
N PRO A 62 -27.50 8.10 0.81
CA PRO A 62 -27.17 9.41 0.28
C PRO A 62 -26.69 9.31 -1.16
N ASP A 63 -26.93 10.36 -1.94
CA ASP A 63 -26.28 10.59 -3.23
C ASP A 63 -25.86 12.06 -3.38
N ALA A 64 -25.39 12.45 -4.57
CA ALA A 64 -24.92 13.82 -4.83
C ALA A 64 -26.03 14.88 -4.79
N HIS A 65 -27.31 14.47 -4.83
CA HIS A 65 -28.47 15.34 -4.93
C HIS A 65 -29.38 15.28 -3.70
N GLY A 66 -29.12 14.37 -2.76
CA GLY A 66 -29.79 14.34 -1.47
C GLY A 66 -29.90 12.95 -0.88
N VAL A 67 -31.10 12.59 -0.42
CA VAL A 67 -31.40 11.29 0.20
C VAL A 67 -32.37 10.52 -0.66
N ARG A 68 -31.93 9.33 -1.08
CA ARG A 68 -32.71 8.36 -1.84
C ARG A 68 -33.19 7.23 -0.93
N ALA A 69 -34.49 6.97 -0.93
CA ALA A 69 -35.12 5.83 -0.28
C ALA A 69 -35.70 4.87 -1.33
N ARG A 70 -35.28 3.61 -1.32
CA ARG A 70 -35.86 2.52 -2.10
C ARG A 70 -36.91 1.79 -1.26
N TYR A 71 -38.11 1.66 -1.79
CA TYR A 71 -39.19 0.86 -1.22
C TYR A 71 -39.41 -0.38 -2.08
N LEU A 72 -39.58 -1.55 -1.47
CA LEU A 72 -40.00 -2.77 -2.16
C LEU A 72 -41.37 -3.20 -1.68
N PHE A 73 -42.22 -3.59 -2.62
CA PHE A 73 -43.56 -4.09 -2.36
C PHE A 73 -43.73 -5.50 -2.89
N GLU A 74 -44.62 -6.25 -2.25
CA GLU A 74 -45.01 -7.60 -2.66
C GLU A 74 -45.82 -7.62 -3.96
N SER A 75 -46.53 -6.53 -4.28
CA SER A 75 -47.41 -6.43 -5.45
C SER A 75 -47.28 -5.11 -6.20
N ALA A 76 -47.59 -5.14 -7.50
CA ALA A 76 -47.63 -3.96 -8.35
C ALA A 76 -48.68 -2.95 -7.87
N ALA A 77 -49.80 -3.45 -7.35
CA ALA A 77 -50.91 -2.63 -6.86
C ALA A 77 -50.47 -1.81 -5.64
N SER A 78 -49.83 -2.46 -4.65
CA SER A 78 -49.30 -1.78 -3.47
C SER A 78 -48.23 -0.75 -3.85
N ALA A 79 -47.31 -1.10 -4.76
CA ALA A 79 -46.30 -0.17 -5.26
C ALA A 79 -46.90 1.05 -5.98
N SER A 80 -47.94 0.84 -6.80
CA SER A 80 -48.58 1.91 -7.57
C SER A 80 -49.41 2.86 -6.71
N ALA A 81 -49.99 2.35 -5.62
CA ALA A 81 -50.71 3.15 -4.63
C ALA A 81 -49.76 4.00 -3.76
N PHE A 82 -48.51 3.57 -3.59
CA PHE A 82 -47.56 4.23 -2.70
C PHE A 82 -47.08 5.59 -3.22
N ARG A 83 -46.87 6.53 -2.30
CA ARG A 83 -46.21 7.82 -2.49
C ARG A 83 -45.14 8.00 -1.42
N ALA A 84 -43.98 8.50 -1.80
CA ALA A 84 -42.84 8.70 -0.90
C ALA A 84 -43.16 9.64 0.29
N ALA A 85 -44.15 10.53 0.14
CA ALA A 85 -44.64 11.38 1.23
C ALA A 85 -45.33 10.61 2.37
N GLN A 86 -45.69 9.34 2.15
CA GLN A 86 -46.23 8.44 3.18
C GLN A 86 -45.13 7.89 4.10
N ASP A 87 -43.84 8.11 3.80
CA ASP A 87 -42.76 7.87 4.77
C ASP A 87 -42.53 9.14 5.61
N PRO A 88 -42.94 9.15 6.89
CA PRO A 88 -42.81 10.33 7.73
C PRO A 88 -41.34 10.71 7.99
N GLY A 89 -40.43 9.73 8.00
CA GLY A 89 -39.00 9.96 8.15
C GLY A 89 -38.44 10.72 6.96
N LEU A 90 -38.79 10.27 5.75
CA LEU A 90 -38.34 10.93 4.52
C LEU A 90 -38.98 12.30 4.36
N ALA A 91 -40.29 12.44 4.61
CA ALA A 91 -41.03 13.70 4.49
C ALA A 91 -40.51 14.79 5.45
N ARG A 92 -39.99 14.41 6.62
CA ARG A 92 -39.34 15.35 7.56
C ARG A 92 -38.04 15.97 7.02
N LEU A 93 -37.38 15.33 6.06
CA LEU A 93 -36.17 15.87 5.45
C LEU A 93 -36.48 16.97 4.41
N GLY A 94 -37.70 16.97 3.87
CA GLY A 94 -38.13 17.87 2.80
C GLY A 94 -39.20 17.21 1.90
N PRO A 95 -39.75 17.94 0.92
CA PRO A 95 -40.79 17.42 0.03
C PRO A 95 -40.23 16.30 -0.86
N PRO A 96 -40.70 15.04 -0.73
CA PRO A 96 -40.14 13.93 -1.48
C PRO A 96 -40.77 13.79 -2.86
N VAL A 97 -39.95 13.47 -3.86
CA VAL A 97 -40.39 13.05 -5.19
C VAL A 97 -40.56 11.53 -5.20
N THR A 98 -41.66 11.05 -5.78
CA THR A 98 -41.91 9.61 -5.98
C THR A 98 -41.58 9.23 -7.43
N GLY A 99 -40.69 8.27 -7.61
CA GLY A 99 -40.31 7.72 -8.91
C GLY A 99 -41.29 6.67 -9.42
N ALA A 100 -41.08 6.23 -10.65
CA ALA A 100 -41.90 5.20 -11.28
C ALA A 100 -41.78 3.83 -10.57
N VAL A 101 -42.86 3.05 -10.63
CA VAL A 101 -42.89 1.65 -10.20
C VAL A 101 -42.09 0.80 -11.18
N ARG A 102 -41.25 -0.09 -10.65
CA ARG A 102 -40.43 -1.01 -11.45
C ARG A 102 -40.51 -2.43 -10.93
N ALA A 103 -40.76 -3.40 -11.81
CA ALA A 103 -40.66 -4.81 -11.44
C ALA A 103 -39.20 -5.18 -11.16
N VAL A 104 -38.97 -5.91 -10.07
CA VAL A 104 -37.70 -6.58 -9.78
C VAL A 104 -37.87 -8.05 -10.19
N PRO A 105 -37.19 -8.54 -11.23
CA PRO A 105 -37.33 -9.91 -11.70
C PRO A 105 -36.98 -10.93 -10.61
N ALA A 106 -37.72 -12.04 -10.54
CA ALA A 106 -37.28 -13.18 -9.75
C ALA A 106 -36.03 -13.80 -10.38
N ALA A 107 -35.02 -14.08 -9.56
CA ALA A 107 -33.90 -14.90 -9.99
C ALA A 107 -34.42 -16.34 -10.19
N ALA A 108 -34.25 -16.90 -11.39
CA ALA A 108 -34.81 -18.21 -11.73
C ALA A 108 -34.16 -19.35 -10.90
N GLY A 109 -34.91 -19.91 -9.93
CA GLY A 109 -34.60 -21.18 -9.25
C GLY A 109 -33.66 -21.11 -8.03
N ALA A 110 -33.78 -22.11 -7.15
CA ALA A 110 -32.80 -22.37 -6.10
C ALA A 110 -31.47 -22.81 -6.75
N GLY A 111 -30.53 -21.88 -6.89
CA GLY A 111 -29.31 -22.05 -7.69
C GLY A 111 -29.08 -20.98 -8.77
N ALA A 112 -29.83 -19.88 -8.78
CA ALA A 112 -29.76 -18.78 -9.75
C ALA A 112 -28.48 -17.89 -9.71
N GLY A 113 -27.30 -18.52 -9.57
CA GLY A 113 -26.06 -18.18 -10.25
C GLY A 113 -25.60 -16.71 -10.31
N THR A 114 -25.47 -16.03 -9.18
CA THR A 114 -24.54 -14.87 -9.13
C THR A 114 -23.15 -15.28 -8.66
N ALA A 115 -22.97 -16.41 -7.96
CA ALA A 115 -21.72 -16.79 -7.28
C ALA A 115 -21.01 -15.60 -6.62
N PRO A 116 -21.64 -14.89 -5.67
CA PRO A 116 -21.16 -13.60 -5.17
C PRO A 116 -19.73 -13.65 -4.66
N VAL A 117 -19.01 -12.54 -4.83
CA VAL A 117 -17.74 -12.27 -4.15
C VAL A 117 -18.06 -11.44 -2.91
N ILE A 118 -17.89 -12.02 -1.72
CA ILE A 118 -18.17 -11.34 -0.45
C ILE A 118 -16.84 -11.03 0.22
N ILE A 119 -16.47 -9.75 0.29
CA ILE A 119 -15.27 -9.29 0.98
C ILE A 119 -15.59 -9.10 2.46
N ILE A 120 -14.89 -9.86 3.30
CA ILE A 120 -15.06 -9.86 4.75
C ILE A 120 -13.76 -9.43 5.43
N SER A 121 -13.88 -8.51 6.38
CA SER A 121 -12.77 -8.08 7.24
C SER A 121 -13.32 -7.24 8.39
N PRO A 122 -12.63 -7.19 9.55
CA PRO A 122 -12.96 -6.21 10.58
C PRO A 122 -12.98 -4.78 10.02
N PRO A 123 -13.76 -3.86 10.61
CA PRO A 123 -13.77 -2.47 10.20
C PRO A 123 -12.34 -1.92 10.15
N ARG A 124 -12.08 -1.02 9.21
CA ARG A 124 -10.77 -0.35 9.07
C ARG A 124 -9.61 -1.29 8.67
N SER A 125 -9.90 -2.46 8.10
CA SER A 125 -8.88 -3.37 7.56
C SER A 125 -8.42 -3.06 6.13
N GLY A 126 -8.97 -2.02 5.49
CA GLY A 126 -8.65 -1.65 4.10
C GLY A 126 -9.55 -2.28 3.04
N SER A 127 -10.67 -2.89 3.45
CA SER A 127 -11.63 -3.55 2.55
C SER A 127 -12.30 -2.62 1.55
N THR A 128 -12.50 -1.33 1.87
CA THR A 128 -12.98 -0.35 0.88
C THR A 128 -12.00 -0.20 -0.29
N ALA A 129 -10.69 -0.13 -0.03
CA ALA A 129 -9.70 0.00 -1.11
C ALA A 129 -9.66 -1.26 -2.01
N LEU A 130 -9.80 -2.45 -1.42
CA LEU A 130 -9.94 -3.70 -2.19
C LEU A 130 -11.25 -3.73 -3.00
N PHE A 131 -12.37 -3.35 -2.37
CA PHE A 131 -13.67 -3.26 -3.02
C PHE A 131 -13.63 -2.29 -4.21
N ASP A 132 -13.11 -1.07 -4.03
CA ASP A 132 -13.01 -0.05 -5.09
C ASP A 132 -12.12 -0.52 -6.26
N ALA A 133 -11.08 -1.31 -5.97
CA ALA A 133 -10.21 -1.88 -6.99
C ALA A 133 -10.89 -3.01 -7.80
N LEU A 134 -11.74 -3.83 -7.15
CA LEU A 134 -12.49 -4.91 -7.80
C LEU A 134 -13.77 -4.41 -8.48
N ALA A 135 -14.43 -3.38 -7.95
CA ALA A 135 -15.65 -2.79 -8.51
C ALA A 135 -15.45 -2.18 -9.91
N ARG A 136 -14.19 -1.92 -10.30
CA ARG A 136 -13.82 -1.49 -11.66
C ARG A 136 -13.80 -2.63 -12.67
N HIS A 137 -13.88 -3.88 -12.23
CA HIS A 137 -13.86 -5.04 -13.11
C HIS A 137 -15.21 -5.21 -13.81
N PRO A 138 -15.26 -5.33 -15.16
CA PRO A 138 -16.53 -5.37 -15.90
C PRO A 138 -17.40 -6.60 -15.61
N GLY A 139 -16.81 -7.67 -15.09
CA GLY A 139 -17.52 -8.89 -14.68
C GLY A 139 -18.08 -8.87 -13.26
N LEU A 140 -17.98 -7.75 -12.53
CA LEU A 140 -18.48 -7.61 -11.16
C LEU A 140 -19.45 -6.44 -11.07
N TRP A 141 -20.50 -6.63 -10.28
CA TRP A 141 -21.56 -5.66 -10.06
C TRP A 141 -21.72 -5.42 -8.56
N THR A 142 -21.98 -4.19 -8.16
CA THR A 142 -22.09 -3.85 -6.73
C THR A 142 -23.36 -3.08 -6.49
N VAL A 143 -23.71 -2.93 -5.21
CA VAL A 143 -24.75 -1.97 -4.82
C VAL A 143 -24.20 -0.55 -4.68
N GLY A 144 -23.02 -0.23 -5.21
CA GLY A 144 -22.41 1.10 -5.13
C GLY A 144 -21.82 1.48 -3.76
N GLY A 145 -21.66 0.51 -2.85
CA GLY A 145 -21.13 0.73 -1.50
C GLY A 145 -21.48 -0.42 -0.56
N GLU A 146 -21.65 -0.10 0.72
CA GLU A 146 -22.04 -1.06 1.76
C GLU A 146 -23.53 -1.44 1.65
N SER A 147 -23.84 -2.68 2.00
CA SER A 147 -25.16 -3.31 1.87
C SER A 147 -26.04 -3.18 3.11
N GLU A 148 -25.65 -2.38 4.12
CA GLU A 148 -26.43 -2.11 5.34
C GLU A 148 -27.90 -1.77 4.99
N SER A 149 -28.12 -0.76 4.14
CA SER A 149 -29.44 -0.35 3.66
C SER A 149 -30.24 -1.42 2.89
N VAL A 150 -29.59 -2.46 2.37
CA VAL A 150 -30.26 -3.57 1.66
C VAL A 150 -30.70 -4.63 2.66
N ILE A 151 -29.82 -5.00 3.59
CA ILE A 151 -30.09 -6.04 4.60
C ILE A 151 -30.98 -5.49 5.71
N GLU A 152 -30.53 -4.43 6.39
CA GLU A 152 -31.24 -3.81 7.52
C GLU A 152 -32.45 -2.99 7.06
N GLY A 153 -32.59 -2.75 5.75
CA GLY A 153 -33.79 -2.16 5.17
C GLY A 153 -35.00 -3.09 5.20
N VAL A 154 -34.83 -4.38 5.50
CA VAL A 154 -35.93 -5.28 5.82
C VAL A 154 -36.27 -5.13 7.31
N PRO A 155 -37.51 -4.78 7.68
CA PRO A 155 -37.85 -4.45 9.08
C PRO A 155 -37.42 -5.50 10.11
N GLY A 156 -37.61 -6.80 9.81
CA GLY A 156 -37.21 -7.90 10.70
C GLY A 156 -35.71 -8.16 10.80
N LEU A 157 -34.89 -7.53 9.96
CA LEU A 157 -33.43 -7.62 9.99
C LEU A 157 -32.76 -6.34 10.51
N HIS A 158 -33.52 -5.27 10.72
CA HIS A 158 -33.01 -4.03 11.30
C HIS A 158 -32.57 -4.28 12.76
N PRO A 159 -31.44 -3.72 13.24
CA PRO A 159 -30.97 -3.97 14.61
C PRO A 159 -32.01 -3.66 15.71
N ALA A 160 -32.88 -2.69 15.47
CA ALA A 160 -33.98 -2.34 16.36
C ALA A 160 -34.99 -3.49 16.58
N ALA A 161 -35.21 -4.37 15.59
CA ALA A 161 -36.12 -5.51 15.71
C ALA A 161 -35.63 -6.54 16.74
N GLY A 162 -34.31 -6.63 16.94
CA GLY A 162 -33.68 -7.44 17.99
C GLY A 162 -33.30 -6.66 19.24
N GLY A 163 -33.91 -5.49 19.49
CA GLY A 163 -33.59 -4.64 20.65
C GLY A 163 -32.13 -4.18 20.70
N TYR A 164 -31.50 -3.99 19.53
CA TYR A 164 -30.08 -3.70 19.38
C TYR A 164 -29.19 -4.70 20.12
N ALA A 165 -29.51 -6.00 20.07
CA ALA A 165 -28.66 -7.04 20.63
C ALA A 165 -27.31 -7.13 19.91
N SER A 166 -27.31 -7.17 18.58
CA SER A 166 -26.11 -7.33 17.75
C SER A 166 -26.42 -6.97 16.29
N HIS A 167 -25.39 -6.79 15.47
CA HIS A 167 -25.53 -6.85 14.00
C HIS A 167 -25.52 -8.28 13.44
N ALA A 168 -25.32 -9.30 14.29
CA ALA A 168 -25.29 -10.70 13.87
C ALA A 168 -26.63 -11.16 13.28
N LEU A 169 -26.55 -11.97 12.22
CA LEU A 169 -27.71 -12.60 11.59
C LEU A 169 -27.41 -14.08 11.29
N GLU A 170 -28.28 -14.94 11.79
CA GLU A 170 -28.23 -16.40 11.60
C GLU A 170 -28.92 -16.88 10.31
N ALA A 171 -28.69 -18.15 9.95
CA ALA A 171 -29.26 -18.77 8.75
C ALA A 171 -30.80 -18.69 8.67
N GLU A 172 -31.50 -18.82 9.80
CA GLU A 172 -32.97 -18.75 9.89
C GLU A 172 -33.53 -17.39 9.46
N HIS A 173 -32.76 -16.32 9.62
CA HIS A 173 -33.13 -15.00 9.10
C HIS A 173 -33.13 -14.99 7.57
N ALA A 174 -32.27 -15.77 6.93
CA ALA A 174 -32.22 -15.89 5.47
C ALA A 174 -33.41 -16.71 4.95
N ASP A 175 -33.89 -17.70 5.69
CA ASP A 175 -35.09 -18.45 5.32
C ASP A 175 -36.33 -17.56 5.37
N ARG A 176 -36.46 -16.71 6.41
CA ARG A 176 -37.60 -15.79 6.57
C ARG A 176 -37.55 -14.57 5.64
N HIS A 177 -36.38 -13.96 5.47
CA HIS A 177 -36.25 -12.64 4.84
C HIS A 177 -35.40 -12.63 3.56
N GLY A 178 -34.84 -13.77 3.16
CA GLY A 178 -33.88 -13.84 2.05
C GLY A 178 -34.45 -13.41 0.69
N ALA A 179 -35.75 -13.64 0.44
CA ALA A 179 -36.39 -13.18 -0.80
C ALA A 179 -36.35 -11.65 -0.93
N ALA A 180 -36.70 -10.93 0.14
CA ALA A 180 -36.66 -9.47 0.22
C ALA A 180 -35.24 -8.93 0.03
N VAL A 181 -34.25 -9.56 0.67
CA VAL A 181 -32.85 -9.14 0.59
C VAL A 181 -32.28 -9.36 -0.82
N ARG A 182 -32.56 -10.51 -1.47
CA ARG A 182 -32.18 -10.74 -2.88
C ARG A 182 -32.80 -9.71 -3.81
N ALA A 183 -34.09 -9.42 -3.66
CA ALA A 183 -34.76 -8.39 -4.45
C ALA A 183 -34.13 -7.01 -4.22
N GLY A 184 -33.75 -6.69 -2.97
CA GLY A 184 -33.04 -5.46 -2.63
C GLY A 184 -31.66 -5.34 -3.29
N PHE A 185 -30.89 -6.43 -3.33
CA PHE A 185 -29.62 -6.48 -4.06
C PHE A 185 -29.85 -6.24 -5.56
N LEU A 186 -30.73 -7.01 -6.19
CA LEU A 186 -31.03 -6.89 -7.63
C LEU A 186 -31.50 -5.48 -8.02
N ALA A 187 -32.33 -4.85 -7.18
CA ALA A 187 -32.82 -3.50 -7.41
C ALA A 187 -31.74 -2.41 -7.34
N GLU A 188 -30.61 -2.69 -6.69
CA GLU A 188 -29.51 -1.75 -6.47
C GLU A 188 -28.24 -2.10 -7.26
N LEU A 189 -28.22 -3.19 -8.03
CA LEU A 189 -27.05 -3.63 -8.78
C LEU A 189 -26.63 -2.59 -9.83
N ARG A 190 -25.35 -2.25 -9.80
CA ARG A 190 -24.68 -1.34 -10.72
C ARG A 190 -23.38 -1.92 -11.23
N ASP A 191 -23.09 -1.70 -12.51
CA ASP A 191 -21.82 -2.06 -13.11
C ASP A 191 -20.70 -1.06 -12.76
N ALA A 192 -19.49 -1.31 -13.26
CA ALA A 192 -18.33 -0.44 -13.09
C ALA A 192 -18.51 1.00 -13.65
N ARG A 193 -19.54 1.24 -14.47
CA ARG A 193 -19.90 2.55 -15.03
C ARG A 193 -21.06 3.21 -14.28
N GLY A 194 -21.56 2.59 -13.21
CA GLY A 194 -22.68 3.07 -12.41
C GLY A 194 -24.07 2.80 -13.02
N ARG A 195 -24.13 2.09 -14.15
CA ARG A 195 -25.39 1.78 -14.85
C ARG A 195 -26.19 0.75 -14.06
N SER A 196 -27.47 1.02 -13.85
CA SER A 196 -28.38 0.12 -13.13
C SER A 196 -28.69 -1.12 -13.95
N TRP A 197 -28.70 -2.28 -13.30
CA TRP A 197 -29.09 -3.54 -13.94
C TRP A 197 -30.55 -3.50 -14.43
N LEU A 198 -31.43 -2.88 -13.64
CA LEU A 198 -32.84 -2.71 -14.02
C LEU A 198 -33.02 -1.74 -15.20
N ASP A 199 -32.13 -0.76 -15.38
CA ASP A 199 -32.20 0.18 -16.53
C ASP A 199 -31.72 -0.47 -17.85
N LEU A 200 -30.89 -1.50 -17.76
CA LEU A 200 -30.32 -2.19 -18.92
C LEU A 200 -31.20 -3.34 -19.45
N GLY A 201 -32.48 -3.36 -19.09
CA GLY A 201 -33.45 -4.35 -19.57
C GLY A 201 -33.66 -5.56 -18.65
N GLY A 202 -33.10 -5.58 -17.44
CA GLY A 202 -33.40 -6.61 -16.44
C GLY A 202 -32.85 -8.01 -16.78
N PRO A 203 -33.66 -9.08 -16.71
CA PRO A 203 -33.20 -10.47 -16.57
C PRO A 203 -32.33 -10.91 -17.76
N GLN A 204 -31.01 -10.81 -17.57
CA GLN A 204 -30.03 -11.56 -18.36
C GLN A 204 -29.69 -12.85 -17.61
N ALA A 205 -29.66 -13.97 -18.33
CA ALA A 205 -29.25 -15.26 -17.78
C ALA A 205 -27.80 -15.56 -18.21
N PRO A 206 -26.86 -15.79 -17.27
CA PRO A 206 -27.01 -15.70 -15.81
C PRO A 206 -27.02 -14.25 -15.28
N PRO A 207 -27.60 -13.99 -14.08
CA PRO A 207 -27.58 -12.65 -13.48
C PRO A 207 -26.15 -12.19 -13.16
N PRO A 208 -25.90 -10.87 -13.07
CA PRO A 208 -24.55 -10.38 -12.85
C PRO A 208 -23.98 -10.79 -11.50
N ARG A 209 -22.68 -11.08 -11.49
CA ARG A 209 -21.96 -11.50 -10.28
C ARG A 209 -21.82 -10.35 -9.29
N LEU A 210 -22.49 -10.49 -8.14
CA LEU A 210 -22.44 -9.52 -7.05
C LEU A 210 -21.05 -9.48 -6.40
N LEU A 211 -20.50 -8.29 -6.22
CA LEU A 211 -19.39 -7.96 -5.34
C LEU A 211 -19.97 -7.19 -4.14
N GLU A 212 -19.83 -7.77 -2.96
CA GLU A 212 -20.37 -7.26 -1.71
C GLU A 212 -19.22 -6.99 -0.73
N LYS A 213 -19.27 -5.85 -0.03
CA LYS A 213 -18.38 -5.55 1.09
C LYS A 213 -19.14 -4.71 2.11
N THR A 214 -19.32 -5.25 3.31
CA THR A 214 -19.83 -4.52 4.48
C THR A 214 -19.16 -5.08 5.74
N PRO A 215 -18.49 -4.29 6.59
CA PRO A 215 -17.77 -4.80 7.76
C PRO A 215 -18.65 -5.61 8.74
N GLU A 216 -19.92 -5.25 8.87
CA GLU A 216 -20.94 -5.93 9.68
C GLU A 216 -21.17 -7.36 9.22
N ASN A 217 -20.88 -7.67 7.96
CA ASN A 217 -21.07 -9.00 7.40
C ASN A 217 -20.12 -10.05 8.00
N CYS A 218 -19.05 -9.64 8.69
CA CYS A 218 -18.30 -10.55 9.57
C CYS A 218 -19.23 -11.31 10.54
N LEU A 219 -20.25 -10.62 11.07
CA LEU A 219 -21.23 -11.19 12.00
C LEU A 219 -22.46 -11.82 11.29
N ARG A 220 -22.59 -11.66 9.98
CA ARG A 220 -23.76 -12.10 9.18
C ARG A 220 -23.42 -13.23 8.21
N LEU A 221 -22.24 -13.83 8.33
CA LEU A 221 -21.78 -14.89 7.43
C LEU A 221 -22.74 -16.10 7.39
N PRO A 222 -23.28 -16.62 8.51
CA PRO A 222 -24.26 -17.71 8.46
C PRO A 222 -25.49 -17.35 7.61
N PHE A 223 -26.03 -16.14 7.79
CA PHE A 223 -27.11 -15.58 6.97
C PHE A 223 -26.72 -15.47 5.48
N LEU A 224 -25.57 -14.87 5.17
CA LEU A 224 -25.16 -14.63 3.78
C LEU A 224 -24.85 -15.92 3.02
N LEU A 225 -24.21 -16.89 3.67
CA LEU A 225 -23.86 -18.16 3.05
C LEU A 225 -25.06 -19.13 2.99
N ARG A 226 -26.16 -18.83 3.71
CA ARG A 226 -27.47 -19.46 3.48
C ARG A 226 -28.18 -18.80 2.29
N LEU A 227 -28.05 -17.48 2.16
CA LEU A 227 -28.63 -16.70 1.06
C LEU A 227 -27.98 -17.00 -0.29
N PHE A 228 -26.65 -17.18 -0.28
CA PHE A 228 -25.78 -17.41 -1.43
C PHE A 228 -24.85 -18.61 -1.18
N PRO A 229 -25.34 -19.85 -1.36
CA PRO A 229 -24.57 -21.06 -1.07
C PRO A 229 -23.29 -21.22 -1.90
N ASP A 230 -23.25 -20.60 -3.09
CA ASP A 230 -22.17 -20.61 -4.07
C ASP A 230 -21.20 -19.41 -3.95
N ALA A 231 -21.36 -18.59 -2.91
CA ALA A 231 -20.50 -17.42 -2.69
C ALA A 231 -19.03 -17.80 -2.47
N THR A 232 -18.14 -16.97 -2.99
CA THR A 232 -16.72 -16.97 -2.64
C THR A 232 -16.45 -15.87 -1.61
N VAL A 233 -15.97 -16.26 -0.43
CA VAL A 233 -15.62 -15.33 0.64
C VAL A 233 -14.16 -14.92 0.51
N VAL A 234 -13.93 -13.63 0.26
CA VAL A 234 -12.60 -13.03 0.27
C VAL A 234 -12.33 -12.46 1.66
N HIS A 235 -11.50 -13.13 2.44
CA HIS A 235 -11.16 -12.71 3.79
C HIS A 235 -9.89 -11.83 3.76
N LEU A 236 -10.07 -10.52 3.97
CA LEU A 236 -8.96 -9.56 3.99
C LEU A 236 -8.38 -9.43 5.40
N HIS A 237 -7.11 -9.80 5.53
CA HIS A 237 -6.32 -9.73 6.75
C HIS A 237 -5.54 -8.44 6.83
N ARG A 238 -5.49 -7.84 8.02
CA ARG A 238 -4.59 -6.73 8.33
C ARG A 238 -4.01 -6.93 9.73
N ASP A 239 -2.80 -6.44 9.95
CA ASP A 239 -2.17 -6.42 11.29
C ASP A 239 -3.17 -5.85 12.32
N ALA A 240 -3.39 -6.60 13.41
CA ALA A 240 -4.39 -6.25 14.41
C ALA A 240 -4.10 -4.88 15.05
N ARG A 241 -2.83 -4.54 15.31
CA ARG A 241 -2.45 -3.25 15.90
C ARG A 241 -2.81 -2.10 14.98
N ASP A 242 -2.46 -2.21 13.69
CA ASP A 242 -2.81 -1.17 12.70
C ASP A 242 -4.32 -1.08 12.43
N THR A 243 -5.06 -2.18 12.56
CA THR A 243 -6.51 -2.23 12.39
C THR A 243 -7.21 -1.57 13.58
N VAL A 244 -6.92 -2.02 14.80
CA VAL A 244 -7.50 -1.51 16.04
C VAL A 244 -7.13 -0.05 16.25
N ALA A 245 -5.87 0.35 16.06
CA ALA A 245 -5.50 1.76 16.11
C ALA A 245 -6.32 2.62 15.12
N SER A 246 -6.59 2.09 13.92
CA SER A 246 -7.44 2.76 12.95
C SER A 246 -8.93 2.76 13.32
N MET A 247 -9.39 1.80 14.14
CA MET A 247 -10.74 1.77 14.72
C MET A 247 -10.88 2.77 15.86
N VAL A 248 -9.89 2.89 16.76
CA VAL A 248 -9.84 3.94 17.80
C VAL A 248 -9.98 5.32 17.17
N ARG A 249 -9.24 5.58 16.08
CA ARG A 249 -9.39 6.83 15.31
C ARG A 249 -10.74 7.01 14.62
N ALA A 250 -11.42 5.92 14.26
CA ALA A 250 -12.74 6.00 13.64
C ALA A 250 -13.83 6.33 14.68
N TRP A 251 -13.68 5.82 15.91
CA TRP A 251 -14.55 6.15 17.04
C TRP A 251 -14.58 7.63 17.41
N THR A 252 -13.55 8.39 17.05
CA THR A 252 -13.49 9.83 17.29
C THR A 252 -13.98 10.66 16.10
N HIS A 253 -14.62 10.05 15.09
CA HIS A 253 -14.94 10.72 13.83
C HIS A 253 -16.39 10.47 13.39
N PRO A 254 -17.21 11.52 13.18
CA PRO A 254 -18.66 11.41 13.00
C PRO A 254 -19.07 10.59 11.76
N ALA A 255 -18.25 10.58 10.71
CA ALA A 255 -18.52 9.78 9.51
C ALA A 255 -18.57 8.25 9.73
N PHE A 256 -18.17 7.76 10.91
CA PHE A 256 -18.20 6.33 11.28
C PHE A 256 -19.28 5.99 12.31
N VAL A 257 -20.15 6.94 12.67
CA VAL A 257 -21.37 6.65 13.43
C VAL A 257 -22.21 5.67 12.62
N ASN A 258 -22.45 4.49 13.21
CA ASN A 258 -23.32 3.47 12.64
C ASN A 258 -24.73 3.59 13.24
N ILE A 259 -24.84 3.72 14.57
CA ILE A 259 -26.12 3.89 15.27
C ILE A 259 -26.10 5.25 15.97
N PRO A 260 -26.84 6.26 15.48
CA PRO A 260 -26.81 7.62 16.04
C PRO A 260 -27.22 7.68 17.52
N ASP A 261 -28.21 6.88 17.90
CA ASP A 261 -28.74 6.81 19.26
C ASP A 261 -28.96 5.35 19.63
N LEU A 262 -27.98 4.76 20.32
CA LEU A 262 -28.04 3.37 20.78
C LEU A 262 -28.63 3.32 22.21
N PRO A 263 -29.82 2.74 22.41
CA PRO A 263 -30.47 2.72 23.73
C PRO A 263 -29.60 2.04 24.80
N GLY A 264 -29.37 2.74 25.91
CA GLY A 264 -28.54 2.25 27.02
C GLY A 264 -27.02 2.44 26.85
N TRP A 265 -26.57 3.09 25.76
CA TRP A 265 -25.15 3.41 25.56
C TRP A 265 -24.79 4.81 26.09
N PRO A 266 -23.83 4.95 27.03
CA PRO A 266 -23.54 6.24 27.67
C PRO A 266 -23.05 7.35 26.72
N ARG A 267 -22.41 6.98 25.59
CA ARG A 267 -21.87 7.95 24.61
C ARG A 267 -22.90 8.34 23.53
N ARG A 268 -24.16 7.90 23.67
CA ARG A 268 -25.27 7.99 22.70
C ARG A 268 -24.96 7.27 21.37
N SER A 269 -24.01 7.78 20.59
CA SER A 269 -23.69 7.23 19.26
C SER A 269 -22.72 6.05 19.33
N TRP A 270 -23.09 4.97 18.62
CA TRP A 270 -22.24 3.82 18.40
C TRP A 270 -21.55 3.90 17.04
N HIS A 271 -20.26 3.56 16.98
CA HIS A 271 -19.47 3.58 15.76
C HIS A 271 -19.12 2.15 15.29
N LEU A 272 -19.06 1.96 13.97
CA LEU A 272 -18.73 0.67 13.33
C LEU A 272 -19.76 -0.44 13.70
N LEU A 273 -19.38 -1.71 13.56
CA LEU A 273 -20.28 -2.85 13.82
C LEU A 273 -20.68 -2.99 15.30
N LEU A 274 -21.86 -3.54 15.58
CA LEU A 274 -22.35 -3.79 16.93
C LEU A 274 -22.19 -5.27 17.32
N PRO A 275 -21.27 -5.64 18.23
CA PRO A 275 -21.11 -7.01 18.72
C PRO A 275 -22.17 -7.36 19.78
N ALA A 276 -22.47 -8.64 19.98
CA ALA A 276 -23.54 -9.10 20.90
C ALA A 276 -23.39 -8.63 22.35
N ASP A 277 -22.14 -8.55 22.84
CA ASP A 277 -21.82 -8.23 24.23
C ASP A 277 -21.51 -6.74 24.46
N TRP A 278 -21.92 -5.85 23.55
CA TRP A 278 -21.53 -4.44 23.58
C TRP A 278 -21.85 -3.72 24.90
N ARG A 279 -22.90 -4.14 25.62
CA ARG A 279 -23.31 -3.58 26.92
C ARG A 279 -22.22 -3.72 27.99
N ARG A 280 -21.36 -4.75 27.90
CA ARG A 280 -20.22 -4.95 28.81
C ARG A 280 -19.13 -3.91 28.64
N LEU A 281 -19.13 -3.18 27.53
CA LEU A 281 -18.14 -2.16 27.19
C LEU A 281 -18.53 -0.77 27.72
N CYS A 282 -19.65 -0.65 28.44
CA CYS A 282 -20.05 0.58 29.09
C CYS A 282 -18.99 1.00 30.11
N GLY A 283 -18.40 2.18 29.92
CA GLY A 283 -17.33 2.70 30.78
C GLY A 283 -15.91 2.35 30.32
N ASP A 284 -15.74 1.41 29.39
CA ASP A 284 -14.42 1.10 28.82
C ASP A 284 -13.88 2.24 27.94
N ASP A 285 -12.55 2.29 27.81
CA ASP A 285 -11.85 3.19 26.89
C ASP A 285 -11.98 2.72 25.42
N LEU A 286 -11.65 3.62 24.49
CA LEU A 286 -11.79 3.34 23.05
C LEU A 286 -10.89 2.21 22.55
N SER A 287 -9.74 1.95 23.17
CA SER A 287 -8.87 0.83 22.79
C SER A 287 -9.55 -0.48 23.11
N ARG A 288 -10.08 -0.64 24.33
CA ARG A 288 -10.82 -1.85 24.72
C ARG A 288 -12.06 -2.10 23.87
N ILE A 289 -12.84 -1.05 23.60
CA ILE A 289 -14.02 -1.13 22.73
C ILE A 289 -13.62 -1.58 21.31
N ALA A 290 -12.59 -0.95 20.74
CA ALA A 290 -12.11 -1.28 19.40
C ALA A 290 -11.51 -2.70 19.32
N VAL A 291 -10.76 -3.13 20.34
CA VAL A 291 -10.23 -4.50 20.44
C VAL A 291 -11.37 -5.50 20.49
N HIS A 292 -12.40 -5.26 21.30
CA HIS A 292 -13.54 -6.16 21.41
C HIS A 292 -14.32 -6.26 20.09
N GLN A 293 -14.60 -5.13 19.42
CA GLN A 293 -15.23 -5.14 18.10
C GLN A 293 -14.39 -5.88 17.05
N TRP A 294 -13.07 -5.68 17.08
CA TRP A 294 -12.15 -6.39 16.18
C TRP A 294 -12.19 -7.90 16.44
N ALA A 295 -12.10 -8.32 17.70
CA ALA A 295 -12.10 -9.73 18.07
C ALA A 295 -13.43 -10.40 17.75
N ALA A 296 -14.57 -9.76 18.06
CA ALA A 296 -15.89 -10.27 17.71
C ALA A 296 -16.04 -10.51 16.20
N ALA A 297 -15.57 -9.57 15.38
CA ALA A 297 -15.58 -9.73 13.93
C ALA A 297 -14.70 -10.88 13.45
N VAL A 298 -13.47 -10.97 13.97
CA VAL A 298 -12.52 -12.04 13.59
C VAL A 298 -13.01 -13.41 14.03
N ASP A 299 -13.43 -13.55 15.29
CA ASP A 299 -13.89 -14.82 15.83
C ASP A 299 -15.12 -15.32 15.08
N ALA A 300 -16.11 -14.46 14.78
CA ALA A 300 -17.28 -14.84 13.98
C ALA A 300 -16.92 -15.39 12.59
N VAL A 301 -15.92 -14.78 11.92
CA VAL A 301 -15.45 -15.24 10.62
C VAL A 301 -14.76 -16.60 10.72
N LEU A 302 -13.90 -16.77 11.71
CA LEU A 302 -13.16 -18.01 11.92
C LEU A 302 -14.07 -19.16 12.38
N ASP A 303 -15.07 -18.86 13.21
CA ASP A 303 -16.09 -19.81 13.65
C ASP A 303 -16.96 -20.27 12.47
N CYS A 304 -17.42 -19.33 11.64
CA CYS A 304 -18.19 -19.67 10.44
C CYS A 304 -17.37 -20.49 9.42
N ARG A 305 -16.10 -20.15 9.22
CA ARG A 305 -15.17 -20.91 8.37
C ARG A 305 -14.97 -22.33 8.89
N ALA A 306 -14.79 -22.51 10.19
CA ALA A 306 -14.64 -23.82 10.81
C ALA A 306 -15.91 -24.68 10.65
N ALA A 307 -17.10 -24.07 10.77
CA ALA A 307 -18.38 -24.75 10.55
C ALA A 307 -18.66 -25.09 9.07
N ARG A 308 -17.96 -24.46 8.12
CA ARG A 308 -18.16 -24.67 6.66
C ARG A 308 -16.83 -24.92 5.94
N PRO A 309 -16.16 -26.07 6.17
CA PRO A 309 -14.86 -26.38 5.58
C PRO A 309 -14.89 -26.50 4.05
N ALA A 310 -16.06 -26.86 3.46
CA ALA A 310 -16.25 -26.95 2.02
C ALA A 310 -16.53 -25.59 1.33
N GLY A 311 -16.59 -24.49 2.08
CA GLY A 311 -16.80 -23.15 1.52
C GLY A 311 -15.63 -22.68 0.65
N ARG A 312 -15.90 -21.80 -0.31
CA ARG A 312 -14.84 -21.16 -1.12
C ARG A 312 -14.29 -19.94 -0.39
N TRP A 313 -13.09 -20.07 0.16
CA TRP A 313 -12.39 -19.00 0.89
C TRP A 313 -11.11 -18.59 0.16
N VAL A 314 -10.88 -17.27 0.05
CA VAL A 314 -9.63 -16.70 -0.48
C VAL A 314 -9.10 -15.69 0.54
N ASP A 315 -7.97 -15.98 1.16
CA ASP A 315 -7.34 -15.03 2.11
C ASP A 315 -6.44 -14.02 1.38
N VAL A 316 -6.64 -12.74 1.65
CA VAL A 316 -5.83 -11.63 1.10
C VAL A 316 -5.10 -10.95 2.26
N ASP A 317 -3.78 -10.77 2.16
CA ASP A 317 -3.04 -9.94 3.13
C ASP A 317 -3.03 -8.47 2.65
N TYR A 318 -3.57 -7.57 3.47
CA TYR A 318 -3.57 -6.13 3.21
C TYR A 318 -2.14 -5.58 3.01
N ALA A 319 -1.14 -6.15 3.69
CA ALA A 319 0.25 -5.77 3.49
C ALA A 319 0.71 -6.11 2.06
N ALA A 320 0.38 -7.30 1.55
CA ALA A 320 0.69 -7.71 0.18
C ALA A 320 -0.09 -6.87 -0.84
N LEU A 321 -1.37 -6.62 -0.59
CA LEU A 321 -2.22 -5.76 -1.41
C LEU A 321 -1.65 -4.34 -1.50
N SER A 322 -1.27 -3.75 -0.36
CA SER A 322 -0.64 -2.42 -0.31
C SER A 322 0.75 -2.42 -0.94
N ALA A 323 1.46 -3.54 -0.85
CA ALA A 323 2.82 -3.66 -1.36
C ALA A 323 2.86 -3.68 -2.87
N ALA A 324 1.98 -4.48 -3.47
CA ALA A 324 1.91 -4.75 -4.89
C ALA A 324 0.44 -4.86 -5.34
N PRO A 325 -0.28 -3.73 -5.45
CA PRO A 325 -1.70 -3.72 -5.79
C PRO A 325 -2.03 -4.50 -7.07
N ALA A 326 -1.40 -4.14 -8.18
CA ALA A 326 -1.68 -4.74 -9.49
C ALA A 326 -1.44 -6.25 -9.50
N ARG A 327 -0.35 -6.71 -8.85
CA ARG A 327 -0.05 -8.15 -8.73
C ARG A 327 -1.09 -8.87 -7.88
N THR A 328 -1.42 -8.31 -6.72
CA THR A 328 -2.38 -8.92 -5.78
C THR A 328 -3.77 -9.00 -6.40
N ILE A 329 -4.21 -7.95 -7.09
CA ILE A 329 -5.49 -7.93 -7.78
C ILE A 329 -5.51 -8.93 -8.95
N ARG A 330 -4.45 -9.01 -9.77
CA ARG A 330 -4.39 -10.02 -10.84
C ARG A 330 -4.39 -11.45 -10.31
N TRP A 331 -3.72 -11.70 -9.20
CA TRP A 331 -3.81 -13.01 -8.54
C TRP A 331 -5.23 -13.29 -8.07
N LEU A 332 -5.85 -12.33 -7.38
CA LEU A 332 -7.22 -12.47 -6.87
C LEU A 332 -8.24 -12.67 -8.00
N GLU A 333 -8.10 -11.98 -9.14
CA GLU A 333 -8.95 -12.21 -10.32
C GLU A 333 -8.90 -13.68 -10.77
N ARG A 334 -7.71 -14.31 -10.80
CA ARG A 334 -7.59 -15.73 -11.14
C ARG A 334 -8.24 -16.64 -10.10
N GLU A 335 -8.02 -16.38 -8.81
CA GLU A 335 -8.66 -17.16 -7.72
C GLU A 335 -10.20 -17.05 -7.77
N LEU A 336 -10.70 -15.89 -8.19
CA LEU A 336 -12.13 -15.64 -8.37
C LEU A 336 -12.67 -16.20 -9.69
N GLY A 337 -11.83 -16.68 -10.61
CA GLY A 337 -12.24 -17.11 -11.95
C GLY A 337 -12.70 -15.96 -12.85
N LEU A 338 -12.18 -14.75 -12.63
CA LEU A 338 -12.44 -13.57 -13.45
C LEU A 338 -11.40 -13.46 -14.58
N PRO A 339 -11.78 -12.97 -15.77
CA PRO A 339 -10.80 -12.59 -16.78
C PRO A 339 -9.87 -11.48 -16.25
N ALA A 340 -8.71 -11.32 -16.87
CA ALA A 340 -7.81 -10.22 -16.52
C ALA A 340 -8.49 -8.89 -16.81
N GLY A 341 -8.66 -8.05 -15.79
CA GLY A 341 -9.25 -6.73 -15.97
C GLY A 341 -8.24 -5.67 -16.46
N PRO A 342 -8.65 -4.38 -16.50
CA PRO A 342 -7.80 -3.29 -16.99
C PRO A 342 -6.47 -3.16 -16.21
N THR A 343 -5.38 -2.90 -16.93
CA THR A 343 -4.02 -2.73 -16.37
C THR A 343 -3.88 -1.47 -15.52
N GLY A 344 -2.94 -1.47 -14.56
CA GLY A 344 -2.56 -0.25 -13.82
C GLY A 344 -3.48 0.11 -12.64
N ARG A 345 -4.03 -0.87 -11.93
CA ARG A 345 -4.84 -0.61 -10.72
C ARG A 345 -3.97 -0.14 -9.56
N ASP A 346 -3.83 1.17 -9.42
CA ASP A 346 -3.43 1.78 -8.16
C ASP A 346 -4.51 1.55 -7.10
N LEU A 347 -4.12 1.51 -5.82
CA LEU A 347 -5.09 1.61 -4.72
C LEU A 347 -5.38 3.09 -4.49
N PRO A 348 -6.53 3.61 -4.92
CA PRO A 348 -6.89 4.98 -4.58
C PRO A 348 -6.99 5.13 -3.06
N LEU A 349 -6.73 6.34 -2.55
CA LEU A 349 -7.11 6.65 -1.18
C LEU A 349 -8.64 6.57 -1.08
N SER A 350 -9.13 5.56 -0.37
CA SER A 350 -10.56 5.38 -0.10
C SER A 350 -11.16 6.64 0.54
N ALA A 351 -12.44 6.94 0.23
CA ALA A 351 -13.24 7.98 0.88
C ALA A 351 -13.37 7.80 2.40
N THR A 352 -13.06 6.61 2.92
CA THR A 352 -13.03 6.30 4.35
C THR A 352 -11.63 6.44 4.97
N THR A 353 -10.63 6.93 4.23
CA THR A 353 -9.27 7.16 4.75
C THR A 353 -9.21 8.43 5.60
N ILE A 354 -8.95 8.29 6.91
CA ILE A 354 -8.71 9.44 7.81
C ILE A 354 -7.28 9.98 7.63
N THR A 355 -6.31 9.06 7.56
CA THR A 355 -4.90 9.36 7.36
C THR A 355 -4.29 8.23 6.53
N PRO A 356 -3.37 8.51 5.58
CA PRO A 356 -2.84 7.51 4.66
C PRO A 356 -2.33 6.25 5.38
N PRO A 357 -2.51 5.05 4.77
CA PRO A 357 -2.00 3.82 5.35
C PRO A 357 -0.47 3.83 5.33
N ARG A 358 0.15 3.53 6.47
CA ARG A 358 1.59 3.28 6.60
C ARG A 358 1.82 2.13 7.58
N PRO A 359 2.75 1.19 7.31
CA PRO A 359 3.09 0.15 8.27
C PRO A 359 3.50 0.77 9.62
N GLY A 360 2.98 0.23 10.73
CA GLY A 360 3.40 0.69 12.05
C GLY A 360 2.80 2.03 12.48
N LYS A 361 1.77 2.52 11.78
CA LYS A 361 1.03 3.75 12.11
C LYS A 361 0.46 3.72 13.52
N TRP A 362 0.11 2.53 14.01
CA TRP A 362 -0.40 2.31 15.35
C TRP A 362 0.49 2.94 16.44
N ARG A 363 1.81 2.97 16.25
CA ARG A 363 2.79 3.51 17.22
C ARG A 363 2.59 4.97 17.57
N SER A 364 2.02 5.75 16.67
CA SER A 364 1.81 7.18 16.85
C SER A 364 0.32 7.54 16.90
N THR A 365 -0.56 6.56 17.15
CA THR A 365 -2.01 6.79 17.15
C THR A 365 -2.46 7.27 18.53
N PRO A 366 -2.99 8.49 18.66
CA PRO A 366 -3.45 8.98 19.96
C PRO A 366 -4.57 8.12 20.54
N GLY A 367 -4.48 7.80 21.83
CA GLY A 367 -5.49 7.04 22.56
C GLY A 367 -5.51 5.54 22.29
N PHE A 368 -4.60 5.02 21.45
CA PHE A 368 -4.45 3.58 21.24
C PHE A 368 -3.40 2.99 22.18
N ASP A 369 -3.81 2.05 23.03
CA ASP A 369 -2.94 1.21 23.84
C ASP A 369 -2.77 -0.17 23.18
N PRO A 370 -1.57 -0.52 22.67
CA PRO A 370 -1.34 -1.83 22.07
C PRO A 370 -1.48 -3.01 23.05
N SER A 371 -1.32 -2.80 24.36
CA SER A 371 -1.46 -3.87 25.36
C SER A 371 -2.92 -4.35 25.52
N ALA A 372 -3.90 -3.54 25.09
CA ALA A 372 -5.31 -3.94 25.07
C ALA A 372 -5.55 -5.19 24.21
N LEU A 373 -4.67 -5.48 23.24
CA LEU A 373 -4.74 -6.69 22.42
C LEU A 373 -4.40 -7.97 23.20
N ASP A 374 -3.73 -7.88 24.35
CA ASP A 374 -3.36 -9.04 25.17
C ASP A 374 -4.62 -9.75 25.67
N ALA A 375 -5.70 -9.01 25.93
CA ALA A 375 -7.01 -9.53 26.32
C ALA A 375 -7.63 -10.47 25.26
N VAL A 376 -7.21 -10.36 24.00
CA VAL A 376 -7.70 -11.17 22.87
C VAL A 376 -6.60 -12.04 22.25
N SER A 377 -5.59 -12.40 23.05
CA SER A 377 -4.48 -13.28 22.65
C SER A 377 -4.94 -14.61 22.03
N ARG A 378 -6.07 -15.16 22.48
CA ARG A 378 -6.67 -16.36 21.89
C ARG A 378 -7.04 -16.12 20.42
N THR A 379 -7.77 -15.03 20.14
CA THR A 379 -8.19 -14.64 18.78
C THR A 379 -6.98 -14.36 17.90
N LEU A 380 -5.96 -13.66 18.41
CA LEU A 380 -4.69 -13.43 17.69
C LEU A 380 -3.99 -14.73 17.28
N ARG A 381 -3.94 -15.74 18.16
CA ARG A 381 -3.39 -17.06 17.84
C ARG A 381 -4.21 -17.83 16.80
N ARG A 382 -5.53 -17.63 16.73
CA ARG A 382 -6.38 -18.28 15.73
C ARG A 382 -6.13 -17.70 14.33
N VAL A 383 -5.99 -16.38 14.23
CA VAL A 383 -5.71 -15.66 12.97
C VAL A 383 -4.41 -16.13 12.30
N THR A 384 -3.40 -16.49 13.08
CA THR A 384 -2.10 -16.93 12.54
C THR A 384 -2.12 -18.38 12.03
N LYS A 385 -3.00 -19.24 12.56
CA LYS A 385 -3.05 -20.68 12.22
C LYS A 385 -3.94 -21.03 11.02
N GLY A 386 -4.83 -20.13 10.59
CA GLY A 386 -5.91 -20.44 9.62
C GLY A 386 -5.82 -19.79 8.23
N ARG A 387 -4.65 -19.32 7.79
CA ARG A 387 -4.50 -18.60 6.51
C ARG A 387 -4.34 -19.58 5.34
N THR A 388 -5.10 -19.40 4.25
CA THR A 388 -4.84 -20.06 2.95
C THR A 388 -3.53 -19.57 2.34
N THR A 389 -3.10 -20.24 1.27
CA THR A 389 -1.91 -19.92 0.47
C THR A 389 -1.79 -18.40 0.26
N PRO A 390 -0.73 -17.75 0.77
CA PRO A 390 -0.56 -16.32 0.61
C PRO A 390 -0.39 -15.98 -0.87
N VAL A 391 -0.72 -14.74 -1.25
CA VAL A 391 -0.36 -14.17 -2.56
C VAL A 391 1.07 -14.60 -2.90
N PRO A 392 1.31 -15.25 -4.06
CA PRO A 392 2.64 -15.71 -4.42
C PRO A 392 3.65 -14.57 -4.25
N ARG A 393 4.64 -14.80 -3.39
CA ARG A 393 5.70 -13.82 -3.14
C ARG A 393 6.46 -13.62 -4.44
N PRO A 394 6.83 -12.37 -4.79
CA PRO A 394 7.73 -12.16 -5.91
C PRO A 394 9.02 -12.93 -5.58
N PRO A 395 9.51 -13.79 -6.49
CA PRO A 395 10.80 -14.42 -6.28
C PRO A 395 11.87 -13.33 -6.24
N ARG A 396 12.95 -13.57 -5.48
CA ARG A 396 14.16 -12.76 -5.67
C ARG A 396 14.55 -12.88 -7.15
N PRO A 397 14.83 -11.78 -7.85
CA PRO A 397 15.32 -11.85 -9.22
C PRO A 397 16.58 -12.73 -9.25
N THR A 398 16.60 -13.76 -10.09
CA THR A 398 17.80 -14.52 -10.38
C THR A 398 18.55 -13.84 -11.52
N SER A 399 19.88 -13.98 -11.57
CA SER A 399 20.74 -13.41 -12.62
C SER A 399 20.41 -13.93 -14.04
N SER A 400 19.56 -14.94 -14.17
CA SER A 400 19.25 -15.65 -15.42
C SER A 400 18.14 -15.05 -16.29
N ASP A 401 17.41 -14.01 -15.84
CA ASP A 401 16.33 -13.42 -16.64
C ASP A 401 16.87 -12.37 -17.62
N ALA A 402 17.65 -12.83 -18.60
CA ALA A 402 18.38 -12.00 -19.59
C ALA A 402 17.49 -11.07 -20.43
N ARG A 403 16.16 -11.25 -20.42
CA ARG A 403 15.21 -10.44 -21.20
C ARG A 403 14.62 -9.26 -20.41
N ARG A 404 14.87 -9.15 -19.10
CA ARG A 404 14.43 -8.01 -18.29
C ARG A 404 15.56 -7.02 -18.09
N ARG A 405 15.23 -5.72 -18.23
CA ARG A 405 16.13 -4.64 -17.82
C ARG A 405 16.53 -4.85 -16.35
N PRO A 406 17.84 -4.85 -16.02
CA PRO A 406 18.31 -5.01 -14.65
C PRO A 406 17.66 -4.00 -13.70
N SER A 407 17.37 -4.45 -12.49
CA SER A 407 16.94 -3.60 -11.37
C SER A 407 18.05 -3.55 -10.31
N PHE A 408 18.18 -2.42 -9.65
CA PHE A 408 19.01 -2.24 -8.48
C PHE A 408 18.31 -2.78 -7.23
N VAL A 409 19.06 -3.56 -6.45
CA VAL A 409 18.64 -4.13 -5.18
C VAL A 409 19.87 -4.32 -4.29
N CYS A 410 19.75 -3.92 -3.03
CA CYS A 410 20.70 -4.24 -1.97
C CYS A 410 19.92 -4.92 -0.85
N TRP A 411 20.00 -6.25 -0.75
CA TRP A 411 19.22 -6.99 0.24
C TRP A 411 19.74 -6.77 1.66
N LEU A 412 18.84 -6.66 2.62
CA LEU A 412 19.19 -6.49 4.03
C LEU A 412 19.97 -7.71 4.54
N ASP A 413 19.62 -8.92 4.10
CA ASP A 413 20.09 -10.20 4.63
C ASP A 413 21.24 -10.87 3.84
N ASP A 414 21.63 -10.36 2.66
CA ASP A 414 22.72 -10.95 1.86
C ASP A 414 24.12 -10.73 2.48
N GLY A 415 24.49 -11.55 3.46
CA GLY A 415 25.82 -11.58 4.07
C GLY A 415 26.61 -12.82 3.67
N GLY A 416 27.07 -12.87 2.41
CA GLY A 416 28.23 -13.69 2.03
C GLY A 416 29.52 -12.95 2.43
N GLY A 417 30.49 -13.68 2.96
CA GLY A 417 31.64 -13.15 3.70
C GLY A 417 32.47 -12.09 2.98
N VAL A 418 32.84 -11.07 3.74
CA VAL A 418 34.06 -10.30 3.55
C VAL A 418 34.68 -10.22 4.94
N ASP A 419 35.83 -10.87 5.09
CA ASP A 419 36.76 -10.61 6.20
C ASP A 419 37.20 -9.15 6.07
N ASP A 420 36.62 -8.27 6.87
CA ASP A 420 37.21 -6.97 7.15
C ASP A 420 38.37 -7.23 8.14
N GLY A 421 39.56 -7.39 7.59
CA GLY A 421 40.81 -7.27 8.34
C GLY A 421 40.90 -5.87 8.94
N GLY A 422 40.51 -5.74 10.21
CA GLY A 422 40.74 -4.59 11.08
C GLY A 422 41.23 -5.10 12.45
N PRO A 423 42.10 -4.34 13.14
CA PRO A 423 43.05 -4.90 14.10
C PRO A 423 42.37 -5.41 15.37
N ASP A 424 43.01 -6.43 15.96
CA ASP A 424 42.71 -7.06 17.24
C ASP A 424 42.14 -6.09 18.28
N THR A 425 40.93 -6.37 18.74
CA THR A 425 40.52 -6.02 20.10
C THR A 425 40.48 -7.31 20.91
N ASP A 426 41.57 -7.55 21.63
CA ASP A 426 41.70 -8.59 22.63
C ASP A 426 40.56 -8.55 23.67
N GLY A 427 40.06 -9.74 23.99
CA GLY A 427 39.74 -10.16 25.35
C GLY A 427 38.47 -9.63 26.01
N ALA A 428 37.41 -10.44 26.01
CA ALA A 428 36.84 -11.00 27.24
C ALA A 428 35.57 -11.83 26.94
N ALA A 429 35.71 -13.15 27.03
CA ALA A 429 34.59 -14.01 27.35
C ALA A 429 34.11 -13.70 28.78
N SER A 430 32.86 -13.29 28.97
CA SER A 430 32.22 -13.40 30.30
C SER A 430 30.70 -13.65 30.19
N THR A 431 30.33 -14.85 30.63
CA THR A 431 29.20 -15.15 31.52
C THR A 431 27.92 -14.29 31.42
N GLY A 432 26.88 -14.90 30.82
CA GLY A 432 25.45 -14.88 31.21
C GLY A 432 24.89 -13.78 32.12
N ARG A 433 25.16 -12.50 31.87
CA ARG A 433 24.46 -11.35 32.48
C ARG A 433 23.62 -10.66 31.41
N LEU A 434 22.34 -10.38 31.72
CA LEU A 434 21.51 -9.51 30.90
C LEU A 434 22.24 -8.16 30.73
N PRO A 435 22.42 -7.65 29.50
CA PRO A 435 23.11 -6.38 29.28
C PRO A 435 22.35 -5.24 29.95
N ASP A 436 23.09 -4.26 30.49
CA ASP A 436 22.54 -3.02 31.06
C ASP A 436 21.61 -2.36 30.01
N PRO A 437 20.36 -1.99 30.36
CA PRO A 437 19.45 -1.28 29.45
C PRO A 437 20.03 0.01 28.84
N ALA A 438 21.05 0.64 29.46
CA ALA A 438 21.77 1.77 28.89
C ALA A 438 22.73 1.40 27.73
N THR A 439 23.10 0.12 27.61
CA THR A 439 24.01 -0.44 26.58
C THR A 439 23.30 -1.26 25.51
N ALA A 440 22.01 -1.56 25.70
CA ALA A 440 21.23 -2.32 24.73
C ALA A 440 21.12 -1.55 23.40
N PRO A 441 21.34 -2.21 22.25
CA PRO A 441 21.23 -1.56 20.95
C PRO A 441 19.79 -1.08 20.73
N VAL A 442 19.67 0.18 20.31
CA VAL A 442 18.40 0.78 19.90
C VAL A 442 18.33 0.85 18.38
N LEU A 443 17.12 0.73 17.84
CA LEU A 443 16.88 1.00 16.42
C LEU A 443 17.09 2.49 16.15
N ASP A 444 17.88 2.85 15.13
CA ASP A 444 18.17 4.25 14.81
C ASP A 444 16.85 5.01 14.57
N PRO A 445 16.63 6.17 15.23
CA PRO A 445 15.40 6.96 15.10
C PRO A 445 15.04 7.40 13.66
N ALA A 446 16.02 7.50 12.76
CA ALA A 446 15.84 7.89 11.37
C ALA A 446 15.45 6.72 10.46
N VAL A 447 15.42 5.48 10.97
CA VAL A 447 15.00 4.31 10.18
C VAL A 447 13.54 4.44 9.79
N VAL A 448 13.27 4.24 8.50
CA VAL A 448 11.91 4.24 7.96
C VAL A 448 11.66 2.93 7.21
N LEU A 449 10.62 2.20 7.60
CA LEU A 449 10.19 1.00 6.91
C LEU A 449 9.10 1.32 5.87
N GLN A 450 9.38 1.04 4.61
CA GLN A 450 8.44 1.11 3.49
C GLN A 450 7.92 -0.29 3.16
N GLY A 451 6.61 -0.49 3.24
CA GLY A 451 5.98 -1.79 2.94
C GLY A 451 5.58 -2.01 1.48
N GLY A 452 5.49 -0.96 0.66
CA GLY A 452 4.94 -1.05 -0.69
C GLY A 452 5.48 -0.04 -1.68
N VAL A 453 4.80 0.10 -2.83
CA VAL A 453 5.22 1.01 -3.91
C VAL A 453 5.21 2.49 -3.53
N THR A 454 4.39 2.88 -2.55
CA THR A 454 4.26 4.26 -2.07
C THR A 454 5.44 4.65 -1.18
N ILE A 455 6.15 5.70 -1.56
CA ILE A 455 7.24 6.27 -0.76
C ILE A 455 6.66 6.98 0.47
N PRO A 456 7.21 6.73 1.68
CA PRO A 456 6.87 7.50 2.87
C PRO A 456 6.99 9.01 2.62
N LEU A 457 5.97 9.79 3.02
CA LEU A 457 5.87 11.22 2.68
C LEU A 457 7.15 12.01 2.98
N GLY A 458 7.78 11.76 4.14
CA GLY A 458 9.03 12.41 4.54
C GLY A 458 10.25 12.10 3.63
N LEU A 459 10.19 11.04 2.84
CA LEU A 459 11.27 10.62 1.94
C LEU A 459 11.04 11.00 0.47
N GLN A 460 9.86 11.48 0.08
CA GLN A 460 9.50 11.70 -1.33
C GLN A 460 10.51 12.57 -2.10
N ARG A 461 11.04 13.62 -1.47
CA ARG A 461 12.04 14.50 -2.10
C ARG A 461 13.42 13.85 -2.25
N ARG A 462 13.80 12.99 -1.31
CA ARG A 462 15.10 12.29 -1.29
C ARG A 462 15.09 11.03 -2.16
N ALA A 463 13.96 10.34 -2.29
CA ALA A 463 13.81 9.10 -3.05
C ALA A 463 13.35 9.29 -4.52
N ARG A 464 13.84 10.34 -5.18
CA ARG A 464 13.62 10.58 -6.63
C ARG A 464 14.52 9.65 -7.48
N PHE A 465 14.19 9.48 -8.77
CA PHE A 465 14.99 8.68 -9.74
C PHE A 465 15.10 7.18 -9.39
N ARG A 466 13.96 6.58 -9.02
CA ARG A 466 13.85 5.19 -8.53
C ARG A 466 13.30 4.21 -9.56
N ASP A 467 13.26 4.57 -10.84
CA ASP A 467 12.76 3.71 -11.93
C ASP A 467 13.56 2.42 -12.09
N ARG A 468 14.77 2.36 -11.56
CA ARG A 468 15.63 1.18 -11.53
C ARG A 468 15.51 0.35 -10.26
N PHE A 469 14.71 0.78 -9.28
CA PHE A 469 14.55 0.02 -8.03
C PHE A 469 13.71 -1.22 -8.27
N LEU A 470 14.07 -2.33 -7.64
CA LEU A 470 13.25 -3.55 -7.67
C LEU A 470 11.86 -3.25 -7.06
N PRO A 471 10.76 -3.31 -7.85
CA PRO A 471 9.42 -3.02 -7.34
C PRO A 471 8.89 -4.14 -6.45
N ASP A 472 7.76 -3.86 -5.80
CA ASP A 472 6.94 -4.82 -5.04
C ASP A 472 7.64 -5.56 -3.87
N HIS A 473 8.73 -4.99 -3.36
CA HIS A 473 9.45 -5.49 -2.20
C HIS A 473 9.52 -4.40 -1.13
N PRO A 474 9.39 -4.74 0.15
CA PRO A 474 9.58 -3.77 1.21
C PRO A 474 11.01 -3.27 1.27
N ILE A 475 11.20 -2.01 1.69
CA ILE A 475 12.50 -1.36 1.80
C ILE A 475 12.64 -0.81 3.23
N LEU A 476 13.74 -1.15 3.89
CA LEU A 476 14.21 -0.46 5.08
C LEU A 476 15.13 0.68 4.62
N TRP A 477 14.73 1.91 4.91
CA TRP A 477 15.52 3.10 4.64
C TRP A 477 16.33 3.45 5.89
N ALA A 478 17.64 3.46 5.75
CA ALA A 478 18.57 3.97 6.75
C ALA A 478 19.20 5.27 6.22
N ASP A 479 19.60 6.16 7.12
CA ASP A 479 20.26 7.42 6.76
C ASP A 479 21.62 7.47 7.45
N ASP A 480 22.70 7.56 6.67
CA ASP A 480 24.06 7.67 7.20
C ASP A 480 24.27 9.10 7.73
N PRO A 481 24.43 9.31 9.06
CA PRO A 481 24.59 10.65 9.62
C PRO A 481 25.89 11.34 9.19
N GLY A 482 26.90 10.60 8.74
CA GLY A 482 28.16 11.17 8.31
C GLY A 482 28.13 11.73 6.89
N THR A 483 27.54 10.98 5.95
CA THR A 483 27.43 11.40 4.56
C THR A 483 26.10 12.11 4.24
N GLY A 484 25.10 11.97 5.11
CA GLY A 484 23.72 12.38 4.87
C GLY A 484 23.03 11.53 3.80
N ALA A 485 23.56 10.34 3.49
CA ALA A 485 23.08 9.53 2.40
C ALA A 485 21.92 8.63 2.81
N LEU A 486 20.84 8.66 2.03
CA LEU A 486 19.71 7.76 2.20
C LEU A 486 20.02 6.40 1.55
N ALA A 487 20.10 5.36 2.37
CA ALA A 487 20.47 4.00 2.00
C ALA A 487 19.23 3.08 1.98
N PRO A 488 18.79 2.60 0.80
CA PRO A 488 17.70 1.62 0.69
C PRO A 488 18.18 0.17 0.86
N PHE A 489 17.61 -0.57 1.80
CA PHE A 489 17.84 -2.02 1.95
C PHE A 489 16.55 -2.80 1.68
N TRP A 490 16.56 -3.71 0.72
CA TRP A 490 15.41 -4.54 0.39
C TRP A 490 15.23 -5.64 1.42
N VAL A 491 14.00 -5.80 1.87
CA VAL A 491 13.66 -6.72 2.94
C VAL A 491 12.96 -7.94 2.36
N SER A 492 13.39 -9.12 2.77
CA SER A 492 12.71 -10.36 2.41
C SER A 492 11.27 -10.34 2.95
N PRO A 493 10.27 -10.87 2.20
CA PRO A 493 8.90 -10.93 2.71
C PRO A 493 8.75 -11.72 4.03
N GLY A 494 9.69 -12.63 4.34
CA GLY A 494 9.73 -13.37 5.60
C GLY A 494 10.18 -12.54 6.79
N ASP A 495 11.08 -11.58 6.59
CA ASP A 495 11.64 -10.73 7.66
C ASP A 495 10.78 -9.48 7.92
N PHE A 496 10.00 -9.06 6.93
CA PHE A 496 9.18 -7.87 7.00
C PHE A 496 8.26 -7.79 8.23
N PRO A 497 7.56 -8.88 8.66
CA PRO A 497 6.73 -8.84 9.87
C PRO A 497 7.53 -8.50 11.15
N ALA A 498 8.73 -9.08 11.29
CA ALA A 498 9.60 -8.83 12.44
C ALA A 498 10.10 -7.38 12.45
N LEU A 499 10.59 -6.88 11.30
CA LEU A 499 11.02 -5.48 11.17
C LEU A 499 9.87 -4.49 11.41
N ARG A 500 8.66 -4.82 10.94
CA ARG A 500 7.47 -4.01 11.15
C ARG A 500 7.09 -3.92 12.63
N ALA A 501 7.50 -4.86 13.48
CA ALA A 501 7.26 -4.85 14.92
C ALA A 501 8.22 -3.92 15.69
N LEU A 502 9.34 -3.49 15.09
CA LEU A 502 10.30 -2.60 15.72
C LEU A 502 9.82 -1.14 15.80
N VAL A 503 10.25 -0.41 16.84
CA VAL A 503 9.95 1.01 17.06
C VAL A 503 11.26 1.80 16.97
N PRO A 504 11.42 2.75 16.02
CA PRO A 504 12.61 3.61 15.96
C PRO A 504 12.84 4.35 17.29
N GLY A 505 14.10 4.41 17.72
CA GLY A 505 14.51 5.00 18.99
C GLY A 505 14.23 4.15 20.24
N ARG A 506 13.79 2.89 20.08
CA ARG A 506 13.58 1.95 21.20
C ARG A 506 14.57 0.77 21.12
N PRO A 507 14.84 0.11 22.26
CA PRO A 507 15.59 -1.14 22.28
C PRO A 507 14.94 -2.21 21.42
N LEU A 508 15.75 -3.12 20.89
CA LEU A 508 15.25 -4.27 20.16
C LEU A 508 14.50 -5.24 21.09
N PRO A 509 13.41 -5.86 20.62
CA PRO A 509 12.71 -6.86 21.40
C PRO A 509 13.57 -8.14 21.51
N PRO A 510 13.49 -8.86 22.63
CA PRO A 510 14.40 -9.98 22.93
C PRO A 510 14.20 -11.19 22.01
N ASP A 511 13.05 -11.29 21.35
CA ASP A 511 12.67 -12.36 20.41
C ASP A 511 13.07 -12.06 18.96
N LEU A 512 13.74 -10.93 18.68
CA LEU A 512 14.20 -10.62 17.34
C LEU A 512 15.27 -11.64 16.88
N PRO A 513 15.14 -12.28 15.70
CA PRO A 513 16.11 -13.27 15.25
C PRO A 513 17.53 -12.69 15.20
N PRO A 514 18.56 -13.37 15.76
CA PRO A 514 19.93 -12.86 15.79
C PRO A 514 20.47 -12.45 14.41
N ARG A 515 20.14 -13.22 13.36
CA ARG A 515 20.49 -12.88 11.97
C ARG A 515 19.98 -11.51 11.54
N LEU A 516 18.79 -11.12 12.00
CA LEU A 516 18.17 -9.85 11.66
C LEU A 516 18.77 -8.70 12.47
N CYS A 517 19.16 -8.95 13.73
CA CYS A 517 19.97 -8.02 14.51
C CYS A 517 21.29 -7.71 13.81
N THR A 518 22.03 -8.74 13.38
CA THR A 518 23.29 -8.58 12.63
C THR A 518 23.08 -7.83 11.33
N ALA A 519 22.02 -8.16 10.58
CA ALA A 519 21.69 -7.49 9.33
C ALA A 519 21.37 -6.00 9.52
N LEU A 520 20.62 -5.65 10.57
CA LEU A 520 20.32 -4.26 10.92
C LEU A 520 21.56 -3.49 11.37
N ALA A 521 22.43 -4.11 12.17
CA ALA A 521 23.71 -3.51 12.56
C ALA A 521 24.58 -3.21 11.33
N ARG A 522 24.74 -4.19 10.42
CA ARG A 522 25.48 -4.02 9.16
C ARG A 522 24.88 -2.99 8.22
N ALA A 523 23.59 -2.71 8.34
CA ALA A 523 22.91 -1.65 7.58
C ALA A 523 23.07 -0.26 8.21
N GLY A 524 23.77 -0.13 9.33
CA GLY A 524 23.86 1.11 10.11
C GLY A 524 22.54 1.50 10.78
N ALA A 525 21.61 0.55 10.94
CA ALA A 525 20.28 0.80 11.50
C ALA A 525 20.22 0.59 13.02
N LEU A 526 21.30 0.15 13.66
CA LEU A 526 21.39 -0.05 15.12
C LEU A 526 22.58 0.71 15.71
N GLY A 527 22.43 1.13 16.95
CA GLY A 527 23.54 1.65 17.76
C GLY A 527 23.10 1.87 19.21
N PRO A 528 24.02 2.21 20.12
CA PRO A 528 23.64 2.66 21.45
C PRO A 528 22.84 3.97 21.36
N ALA A 529 22.10 4.30 22.42
CA ALA A 529 21.40 5.58 22.50
C ALA A 529 22.39 6.74 22.31
N GLY A 530 22.09 7.67 21.39
CA GLY A 530 22.96 8.80 21.08
C GLY A 530 24.08 8.53 20.05
N ALA A 531 24.27 7.28 19.59
CA ALA A 531 25.30 6.93 18.59
C ALA A 531 25.22 7.79 17.32
N ARG A 532 23.99 8.05 16.85
CA ARG A 532 23.74 8.90 15.68
C ARG A 532 24.28 10.33 15.88
N ALA A 533 24.05 10.92 17.05
CA ALA A 533 24.49 12.28 17.36
C ALA A 533 26.02 12.35 17.41
N LEU A 534 26.66 11.35 18.01
CA LEU A 534 28.12 11.22 18.02
C LEU A 534 28.70 11.06 16.61
N ALA A 535 28.09 10.22 15.77
CA ALA A 535 28.52 10.03 14.39
C ALA A 535 28.37 11.32 13.56
N ALA A 536 27.27 12.06 13.73
CA ALA A 536 27.08 13.36 13.09
C ALA A 536 28.14 14.38 13.53
N ALA A 537 28.43 14.48 14.83
CA ALA A 537 29.44 15.40 15.36
C ALA A 537 30.86 15.08 14.85
N ARG A 538 31.23 13.79 14.78
CA ARG A 538 32.51 13.36 14.17
C ARG A 538 32.59 13.75 12.71
N ALA A 539 31.52 13.55 11.95
CA ALA A 539 31.49 13.91 10.54
C ALA A 539 31.58 15.42 10.30
N ASP A 540 30.95 16.23 11.16
CA ASP A 540 31.07 17.68 11.10
C ASP A 540 32.52 18.14 11.36
N ALA A 541 33.23 17.51 12.32
CA ALA A 541 34.64 17.77 12.57
C ALA A 541 35.53 17.36 11.38
N THR A 542 35.31 16.18 10.80
CA THR A 542 36.02 15.72 9.60
C THR A 542 35.78 16.66 8.42
N ALA A 543 34.55 17.12 8.23
CA ALA A 543 34.22 18.04 7.15
C ALA A 543 34.87 19.41 7.30
N ALA A 544 35.00 19.93 8.53
CA ALA A 544 35.71 21.18 8.81
C ALA A 544 37.20 21.08 8.42
N ALA A 545 37.86 19.98 8.79
CA ALA A 545 39.24 19.72 8.37
C ALA A 545 39.37 19.58 6.85
N ALA A 546 38.44 18.85 6.23
CA ALA A 546 38.40 18.68 4.77
C ALA A 546 38.15 19.99 4.02
N THR A 547 37.38 20.91 4.59
CA THR A 547 37.15 22.26 4.02
C THR A 547 38.44 23.06 3.95
N ALA A 548 39.16 23.15 5.06
CA ALA A 548 40.41 23.89 5.12
C ALA A 548 41.45 23.32 4.13
N ASP A 549 41.49 21.99 3.97
CA ASP A 549 42.37 21.36 2.99
C ASP A 549 41.92 21.64 1.55
N PHE A 550 40.62 21.49 1.26
CA PHE A 550 40.08 21.72 -0.08
C PHE A 550 40.23 23.18 -0.53
N GLU A 551 40.10 24.16 0.36
CA GLU A 551 40.37 25.57 0.06
C GLU A 551 41.81 25.81 -0.39
N ARG A 552 42.75 25.02 0.13
CA ARG A 552 44.18 25.12 -0.19
C ARG A 552 44.56 24.35 -1.46
N THR A 553 44.04 23.14 -1.63
CA THR A 553 44.51 22.18 -2.66
C THR A 553 43.57 22.04 -3.85
N GLU A 554 42.32 22.50 -3.71
CA GLU A 554 41.20 22.24 -4.63
C GLU A 554 40.92 20.74 -4.88
N VAL A 555 41.44 19.85 -4.03
CA VAL A 555 41.33 18.39 -4.10
C VAL A 555 41.15 17.80 -2.69
N CYS A 556 40.19 16.90 -2.50
CA CYS A 556 39.94 16.24 -1.22
C CYS A 556 39.60 14.76 -1.42
N ARG A 557 40.22 13.88 -0.64
CA ARG A 557 39.88 12.45 -0.58
C ARG A 557 38.71 12.23 0.37
N ILE A 558 37.80 11.33 -0.01
CA ILE A 558 36.66 10.91 0.79
C ILE A 558 36.74 9.38 0.93
N ASP A 559 37.06 8.91 2.12
CA ASP A 559 37.35 7.48 2.36
C ASP A 559 36.13 6.57 2.18
N ARG A 560 34.94 7.05 2.56
CA ARG A 560 33.71 6.27 2.45
C ARG A 560 32.53 7.16 2.11
N MET A 561 32.26 7.31 0.83
CA MET A 561 31.13 8.10 0.35
C MET A 561 29.83 7.29 0.34
N VAL A 562 29.90 6.03 -0.09
CA VAL A 562 28.74 5.13 -0.22
C VAL A 562 28.88 3.95 0.74
N HIS A 563 27.76 3.41 1.19
CA HIS A 563 27.75 2.22 2.03
C HIS A 563 28.38 1.03 1.26
N PRO A 564 29.25 0.20 1.89
CA PRO A 564 29.98 -0.87 1.20
C PRO A 564 29.09 -1.84 0.42
N ARG A 565 27.95 -2.25 1.01
CA ARG A 565 26.98 -3.13 0.35
C ARG A 565 26.25 -2.47 -0.82
N HIS A 566 26.00 -1.15 -0.74
CA HIS A 566 25.43 -0.41 -1.87
C HIS A 566 26.43 -0.25 -3.00
N ARG A 567 27.72 -0.09 -2.69
CA ARG A 567 28.81 -0.07 -3.68
C ARG A 567 28.88 -1.39 -4.46
N GLU A 568 28.85 -2.52 -3.77
CA GLU A 568 28.82 -3.84 -4.39
C GLU A 568 27.57 -4.03 -5.26
N ALA A 569 26.39 -3.71 -4.73
CA ALA A 569 25.14 -3.78 -5.47
C ALA A 569 25.11 -2.85 -6.70
N LEU A 570 25.75 -1.68 -6.62
CA LEU A 570 25.89 -0.74 -7.73
C LEU A 570 26.78 -1.32 -8.83
N LEU A 571 27.95 -1.85 -8.47
CA LEU A 571 28.88 -2.48 -9.42
C LEU A 571 28.21 -3.64 -10.15
N ASP A 572 27.58 -4.55 -9.40
CA ASP A 572 26.84 -5.70 -9.92
C ASP A 572 25.65 -5.28 -10.81
N TYR A 573 24.94 -4.20 -10.47
CA TYR A 573 23.90 -3.63 -11.35
C TYR A 573 24.46 -3.16 -12.70
N TYR A 574 25.57 -2.43 -12.71
CA TYR A 574 26.17 -1.92 -13.95
C TYR A 574 26.79 -3.04 -14.80
N GLU A 575 27.45 -4.02 -14.20
CA GLU A 575 27.98 -5.18 -14.93
C GLU A 575 26.85 -6.00 -15.58
N ARG A 576 25.70 -6.16 -14.91
CA ARG A 576 24.52 -6.77 -15.55
C ARG A 576 23.92 -5.92 -16.67
N LEU A 577 23.96 -4.59 -16.56
CA LEU A 577 23.52 -3.71 -17.65
C LEU A 577 24.37 -3.91 -18.90
N ILE A 578 25.69 -4.02 -18.73
CA ILE A 578 26.64 -4.30 -19.81
C ILE A 578 26.38 -5.71 -20.37
N ALA A 579 26.32 -6.74 -19.51
CA ALA A 579 26.11 -8.13 -19.94
C ALA A 579 24.79 -8.35 -20.68
N SER A 580 23.73 -7.60 -20.33
CA SER A 580 22.43 -7.68 -21.03
C SER A 580 22.38 -6.92 -22.36
N GLY A 581 23.44 -6.18 -22.73
CA GLY A 581 23.44 -5.29 -23.89
C GLY A 581 22.52 -4.06 -23.73
N SER A 582 22.02 -3.81 -22.52
CA SER A 582 21.14 -2.66 -22.22
C SER A 582 21.90 -1.32 -22.17
N TRP A 583 23.24 -1.37 -22.17
CA TRP A 583 24.14 -0.23 -22.15
C TRP A 583 25.18 -0.37 -23.27
N PRO A 584 25.11 0.42 -24.36
CA PRO A 584 26.04 0.31 -25.48
C PRO A 584 27.45 0.83 -25.15
N LEU A 585 28.45 0.27 -25.81
CA LEU A 585 29.87 0.68 -25.70
C LEU A 585 30.15 1.91 -26.57
N GLY A 586 30.93 2.84 -26.03
CA GLY A 586 31.39 4.06 -26.69
C GLY A 586 30.60 5.30 -26.28
N ASP A 587 31.29 6.40 -26.06
CA ASP A 587 30.68 7.74 -25.92
C ASP A 587 31.53 8.83 -26.60
N ALA A 588 31.06 10.09 -26.52
CA ALA A 588 31.66 11.22 -27.22
C ALA A 588 33.11 11.55 -26.80
N GLN A 589 33.58 11.08 -25.63
CA GLN A 589 34.93 11.34 -25.14
C GLN A 589 35.83 10.10 -25.20
N VAL A 590 35.28 8.88 -25.03
CA VAL A 590 36.08 7.65 -24.95
C VAL A 590 35.40 6.50 -25.69
N ALA A 591 36.04 5.98 -26.74
CA ALA A 591 35.51 4.87 -27.55
C ALA A 591 35.43 3.54 -26.77
N GLY A 592 36.39 3.29 -25.87
CA GLY A 592 36.46 2.07 -25.03
C GLY A 592 35.68 2.15 -23.71
N ARG A 593 34.70 3.05 -23.59
CA ARG A 593 33.96 3.32 -22.35
C ARG A 593 32.47 3.10 -22.54
N TYR A 594 31.85 2.40 -21.60
CA TYR A 594 30.40 2.50 -21.41
C TYR A 594 30.15 3.77 -20.61
N GLY A 595 29.55 4.78 -21.25
CA GLY A 595 29.23 6.06 -20.64
C GLY A 595 27.73 6.30 -20.60
N TRP A 596 27.18 6.77 -19.48
CA TRP A 596 25.76 7.14 -19.42
C TRP A 596 25.53 8.43 -18.64
N TYR A 597 25.11 9.46 -19.37
CA TYR A 597 24.69 10.74 -18.82
C TYR A 597 23.36 10.63 -18.08
N ASN A 598 23.35 11.05 -16.81
CA ASN A 598 22.15 11.16 -15.97
C ASN A 598 21.34 9.87 -15.86
N GLU A 599 22.03 8.71 -15.85
CA GLU A 599 21.41 7.43 -15.52
C GLU A 599 20.68 7.54 -14.17
N SER A 600 19.47 7.00 -14.11
CA SER A 600 18.54 7.26 -13.01
C SER A 600 19.07 6.86 -11.63
N LEU A 601 19.72 5.70 -11.52
CA LEU A 601 20.31 5.24 -10.28
C LEU A 601 21.52 6.09 -9.88
N ALA A 602 22.39 6.44 -10.83
CA ALA A 602 23.48 7.40 -10.60
C ALA A 602 22.92 8.73 -10.05
N ARG A 603 21.82 9.23 -10.62
CA ARG A 603 21.14 10.44 -10.13
C ARG A 603 20.57 10.26 -8.72
N PHE A 604 19.97 9.13 -8.40
CA PHE A 604 19.46 8.86 -7.05
C PHE A 604 20.58 9.09 -6.02
N PHE A 605 21.75 8.48 -6.21
CA PHE A 605 22.90 8.63 -5.31
C PHE A 605 23.52 10.04 -5.35
N HIS A 606 23.69 10.62 -6.54
CA HIS A 606 24.18 11.99 -6.73
C HIS A 606 23.44 13.01 -5.84
N HIS A 607 22.10 12.93 -5.83
CA HIS A 607 21.28 13.83 -5.03
C HIS A 607 21.42 13.63 -3.52
N GLN A 608 21.85 12.46 -3.05
CA GLN A 608 22.04 12.20 -1.62
C GLN A 608 23.27 12.91 -1.06
N PHE A 609 24.35 12.97 -1.84
CA PHE A 609 25.64 13.47 -1.36
C PHE A 609 25.81 15.00 -1.43
N ARG A 610 24.73 15.73 -1.76
CA ARG A 610 24.72 17.21 -1.76
C ARG A 610 25.25 17.78 -0.44
N THR A 611 24.79 17.24 0.68
CA THR A 611 25.16 17.74 2.02
C THR A 611 26.64 17.49 2.30
N LEU A 612 27.13 16.28 2.00
CA LEU A 612 28.54 15.93 2.14
C LEU A 612 29.42 16.89 1.34
N VAL A 613 29.16 17.02 0.03
CA VAL A 613 29.97 17.89 -0.85
C VAL A 613 29.91 19.34 -0.38
N GLY A 614 28.72 19.86 -0.04
CA GLY A 614 28.58 21.24 0.44
C GLY A 614 29.34 21.51 1.73
N ARG A 615 29.39 20.53 2.64
CA ARG A 615 30.21 20.61 3.85
C ARG A 615 31.69 20.57 3.53
N THR A 616 32.14 19.69 2.64
CA THR A 616 33.55 19.56 2.26
C THR A 616 34.08 20.80 1.52
N VAL A 617 33.26 21.50 0.74
CA VAL A 617 33.69 22.73 0.04
C VAL A 617 33.41 24.02 0.83
N GLY A 618 32.87 23.91 2.05
CA GLY A 618 32.53 25.05 2.90
C GLY A 618 31.39 25.94 2.39
N ARG A 619 30.57 25.49 1.43
CA ARG A 619 29.43 26.28 0.91
C ARG A 619 28.26 25.44 0.37
N PRO A 620 27.03 25.98 0.35
CA PRO A 620 25.89 25.30 -0.23
C PRO A 620 26.08 25.00 -1.73
N VAL A 621 25.86 23.74 -2.12
CA VAL A 621 25.90 23.31 -3.53
C VAL A 621 24.54 22.78 -3.98
N ARG A 622 24.37 22.66 -5.31
CA ARG A 622 23.27 21.90 -5.91
C ARG A 622 23.79 20.89 -6.94
N PRO A 623 23.19 19.69 -7.01
CA PRO A 623 23.49 18.70 -8.06
C PRO A 623 23.27 19.28 -9.46
N SER A 624 24.23 19.04 -10.36
CA SER A 624 24.16 19.40 -11.77
C SER A 624 23.76 18.18 -12.60
N TYR A 625 24.69 17.30 -12.94
CA TYR A 625 24.43 16.00 -13.55
C TYR A 625 25.33 14.91 -12.97
N ALA A 626 24.93 13.66 -13.17
CA ALA A 626 25.74 12.49 -12.87
C ALA A 626 26.17 11.82 -14.17
N TYR A 627 27.31 11.16 -14.15
CA TYR A 627 27.79 10.33 -15.24
C TYR A 627 28.33 9.02 -14.69
N VAL A 628 27.99 7.89 -15.30
CA VAL A 628 28.62 6.61 -14.97
C VAL A 628 29.56 6.21 -16.10
N SER A 629 30.73 5.74 -15.73
CA SER A 629 31.81 5.39 -16.64
C SER A 629 32.34 4.00 -16.30
N ALA A 630 32.15 3.03 -17.20
CA ALA A 630 32.81 1.73 -17.13
C ALA A 630 33.81 1.59 -18.28
N TYR A 631 35.09 1.73 -17.95
CA TYR A 631 36.22 1.62 -18.88
C TYR A 631 36.59 0.15 -19.10
N ARG A 632 37.04 -0.14 -20.32
CA ARG A 632 37.62 -1.43 -20.74
C ARG A 632 39.04 -1.21 -21.23
N GLY A 633 39.81 -2.29 -21.34
CA GLY A 633 41.22 -2.26 -21.75
C GLY A 633 41.45 -1.43 -23.02
N GLY A 634 42.55 -0.67 -23.01
CA GLY A 634 42.92 0.29 -24.05
C GLY A 634 42.23 1.66 -23.95
N ALA A 635 41.27 1.84 -23.03
CA ALA A 635 40.62 3.13 -22.86
C ALA A 635 41.58 4.17 -22.25
N VAL A 636 41.55 5.39 -22.80
CA VAL A 636 42.33 6.55 -22.34
C VAL A 636 41.36 7.65 -21.91
N LEU A 637 41.65 8.32 -20.80
CA LEU A 637 40.98 9.56 -20.44
C LEU A 637 42.00 10.70 -20.56
N ASP A 638 42.00 11.34 -21.72
CA ASP A 638 42.91 12.44 -22.01
C ASP A 638 42.78 13.57 -20.98
N ARG A 639 43.89 14.28 -20.77
CA ARG A 639 43.94 15.36 -19.80
C ARG A 639 43.02 16.51 -20.22
N HIS A 640 42.09 16.90 -19.36
CA HIS A 640 41.12 17.95 -19.63
C HIS A 640 40.72 18.72 -18.36
N VAL A 641 39.98 19.81 -18.55
CA VAL A 641 39.19 20.47 -17.49
C VAL A 641 37.71 20.33 -17.83
N ASP A 642 36.87 20.31 -16.80
CA ASP A 642 35.44 20.17 -16.98
C ASP A 642 34.78 21.48 -17.41
N ARG A 643 33.58 21.35 -18.00
CA ARG A 643 32.67 22.48 -18.30
C ARG A 643 32.14 23.15 -17.03
N GLU A 644 31.63 24.38 -17.17
CA GLU A 644 31.15 25.20 -16.05
C GLU A 644 30.07 24.55 -15.15
N GLN A 645 29.31 23.59 -15.69
CA GLN A 645 28.32 22.82 -14.94
C GLN A 645 28.94 21.78 -13.98
N CYS A 646 30.27 21.71 -13.90
CA CYS A 646 31.08 20.77 -13.12
C CYS A 646 32.08 21.50 -12.21
N GLU A 647 31.69 22.65 -11.65
CA GLU A 647 32.56 23.41 -10.73
C GLU A 647 33.18 22.51 -9.65
N TYR A 648 32.41 21.57 -9.12
CA TYR A 648 32.88 20.53 -8.22
C TYR A 648 32.58 19.15 -8.79
N THR A 649 33.60 18.33 -8.99
CA THR A 649 33.50 16.97 -9.53
C THR A 649 33.92 15.97 -8.46
N VAL A 650 33.09 14.96 -8.25
CA VAL A 650 33.41 13.78 -7.44
C VAL A 650 33.62 12.60 -8.36
N SER A 651 34.77 11.93 -8.26
CA SER A 651 35.03 10.62 -8.85
C SER A 651 34.93 9.54 -7.77
N LEU A 652 33.87 8.74 -7.78
CA LEU A 652 33.66 7.60 -6.85
C LEU A 652 34.00 6.28 -7.56
N LEU A 653 34.94 5.52 -7.02
CA LEU A 653 35.28 4.19 -7.54
C LEU A 653 34.28 3.13 -7.04
N LEU A 654 33.63 2.41 -7.96
CA LEU A 654 32.78 1.27 -7.62
C LEU A 654 33.56 -0.04 -7.62
N GLY A 655 34.45 -0.23 -8.59
CA GLY A 655 35.32 -1.40 -8.66
C GLY A 655 36.25 -1.32 -9.86
N GLU A 656 37.35 -2.06 -9.76
CA GLU A 656 38.32 -2.24 -10.83
C GLU A 656 38.96 -3.61 -10.69
N SER A 657 39.41 -4.18 -11.80
CA SER A 657 40.05 -5.50 -11.83
C SER A 657 40.82 -5.69 -13.13
N GLY A 658 41.88 -6.49 -13.08
CA GLY A 658 42.62 -6.90 -14.27
C GLY A 658 44.14 -6.78 -14.10
N PRO A 659 44.91 -7.28 -15.08
CA PRO A 659 46.37 -7.30 -15.01
C PRO A 659 46.96 -5.89 -15.08
N GLY A 660 48.02 -5.64 -14.30
CA GLY A 660 48.79 -4.41 -14.35
C GLY A 660 48.17 -3.20 -13.64
N ILE A 661 47.05 -3.41 -12.92
CA ILE A 661 46.41 -2.40 -12.05
C ILE A 661 46.19 -2.96 -10.64
N GLU A 662 47.02 -3.90 -10.18
CA GLU A 662 46.94 -4.49 -8.83
C GLU A 662 47.12 -3.44 -7.74
N GLY A 663 47.90 -2.39 -8.02
CA GLY A 663 48.05 -1.20 -7.18
C GLY A 663 47.02 -0.09 -7.45
N GLY A 664 46.01 -0.36 -8.27
CA GLY A 664 44.94 0.53 -8.70
C GLY A 664 45.29 1.46 -9.88
N TRP A 665 44.27 1.86 -10.63
CA TRP A 665 44.45 2.76 -11.78
C TRP A 665 44.44 4.23 -11.29
N PRO A 666 45.52 5.01 -11.49
CA PRO A 666 45.64 6.33 -10.88
C PRO A 666 44.81 7.41 -11.60
N LEU A 667 44.36 8.40 -10.83
CA LEU A 667 43.83 9.67 -11.32
C LEU A 667 44.90 10.75 -11.15
N HIS A 668 45.31 11.37 -12.26
CA HIS A 668 46.27 12.47 -12.23
C HIS A 668 45.53 13.82 -12.18
N LEU A 669 45.97 14.69 -11.26
CA LEU A 669 45.36 16.00 -10.99
C LEU A 669 46.48 17.06 -10.98
N GLY A 670 46.38 18.08 -11.82
CA GLY A 670 47.30 19.22 -11.83
C GLY A 670 46.83 20.30 -10.86
N THR A 671 47.31 20.28 -9.62
CA THR A 671 46.97 21.29 -8.62
C THR A 671 47.97 22.46 -8.66
N ALA A 672 47.67 23.55 -7.96
CA ALA A 672 48.59 24.68 -7.82
C ALA A 672 49.92 24.30 -7.14
N GLN A 673 49.95 23.19 -6.40
CA GLN A 673 51.13 22.66 -5.71
C GLN A 673 51.94 21.66 -6.56
N GLY A 674 51.47 21.34 -7.76
CA GLY A 674 52.10 20.37 -8.65
C GLY A 674 51.16 19.25 -9.07
N GLU A 675 51.72 18.20 -9.66
CA GLU A 675 50.96 17.04 -10.09
C GLU A 675 50.75 16.06 -8.93
N VAL A 676 49.47 15.73 -8.67
CA VAL A 676 49.06 14.77 -7.65
C VAL A 676 48.50 13.53 -8.35
N SER A 677 49.05 12.36 -8.03
CA SER A 677 48.56 11.07 -8.51
C SER A 677 47.82 10.37 -7.37
N LEU A 678 46.53 10.12 -7.54
CA LEU A 678 45.69 9.48 -6.53
C LEU A 678 45.20 8.11 -6.99
N VAL A 679 45.54 7.09 -6.21
CA VAL A 679 44.91 5.77 -6.29
C VAL A 679 43.73 5.72 -5.31
N GLN A 680 42.58 5.29 -5.82
CA GLN A 680 41.36 5.07 -5.05
C GLN A 680 41.20 3.60 -4.74
N GLN A 681 40.75 3.27 -3.52
CA GLN A 681 40.21 1.94 -3.23
C GLN A 681 38.71 1.92 -3.54
N PRO A 682 38.12 0.76 -3.88
CA PRO A 682 36.68 0.66 -4.10
C PRO A 682 35.85 1.24 -2.94
N GLY A 683 34.94 2.15 -3.24
CA GLY A 683 34.13 2.91 -2.26
C GLY A 683 34.72 4.27 -1.87
N GLN A 684 35.99 4.54 -2.16
CA GLN A 684 36.61 5.85 -1.99
C GLN A 684 36.23 6.79 -3.13
N ALA A 685 36.11 8.07 -2.81
CA ALA A 685 35.90 9.14 -3.76
C ALA A 685 36.99 10.21 -3.69
N VAL A 686 37.18 10.92 -4.79
CA VAL A 686 37.99 12.15 -4.85
C VAL A 686 37.08 13.28 -5.29
N LEU A 687 37.00 14.34 -4.49
CA LEU A 687 36.35 15.59 -4.82
C LEU A 687 37.42 16.58 -5.30
N PHE A 688 37.20 17.24 -6.43
CA PHE A 688 38.11 18.25 -6.95
C PHE A 688 37.35 19.37 -7.69
N ARG A 689 38.01 20.51 -7.92
CA ARG A 689 37.42 21.61 -8.69
C ARG A 689 37.55 21.37 -10.19
N GLY A 690 36.52 20.75 -10.78
CA GLY A 690 36.57 20.24 -12.16
C GLY A 690 36.87 21.29 -13.23
N THR A 691 36.40 22.54 -13.03
CA THR A 691 36.60 23.65 -13.97
C THR A 691 38.01 24.27 -13.96
N ARG A 692 38.85 23.90 -12.97
CA ARG A 692 40.18 24.50 -12.78
C ARG A 692 41.31 23.49 -12.73
N VAL A 693 41.08 22.32 -12.13
CA VAL A 693 42.09 21.29 -11.93
C VAL A 693 42.14 20.40 -13.19
N PRO A 694 43.19 20.49 -14.04
CA PRO A 694 43.32 19.62 -15.20
C PRO A 694 43.56 18.19 -14.73
N HIS A 695 42.82 17.24 -15.29
CA HIS A 695 42.82 15.87 -14.81
C HIS A 695 42.66 14.85 -15.94
N GLY A 696 43.16 13.64 -15.70
CA GLY A 696 43.14 12.56 -16.69
C GLY A 696 43.62 11.24 -16.09
N ARG A 697 43.53 10.17 -16.88
CA ARG A 697 44.01 8.84 -16.51
C ARG A 697 44.86 8.26 -17.65
N PRO A 698 45.96 7.56 -17.35
CA PRO A 698 46.79 6.93 -18.37
C PRO A 698 46.00 5.79 -19.07
N PRO A 699 46.47 5.26 -20.20
CA PRO A 699 45.83 4.12 -20.84
C PRO A 699 45.55 2.97 -19.87
N LEU A 700 44.32 2.47 -19.85
CA LEU A 700 43.96 1.31 -19.03
C LEU A 700 44.56 0.05 -19.67
N PRO A 701 45.33 -0.79 -18.95
CA PRO A 701 45.92 -1.99 -19.51
C PRO A 701 44.88 -2.94 -20.13
N ASP A 702 45.29 -3.66 -21.17
CA ASP A 702 44.42 -4.62 -21.85
C ASP A 702 43.96 -5.72 -20.88
N GLY A 703 42.70 -6.12 -20.99
CA GLY A 703 42.07 -7.08 -20.08
C GLY A 703 41.60 -6.49 -18.74
N SER A 704 41.86 -5.20 -18.47
CA SER A 704 41.44 -4.52 -17.24
C SER A 704 40.11 -3.79 -17.38
N THR A 705 39.44 -3.61 -16.25
CA THR A 705 38.16 -2.93 -16.10
C THR A 705 38.21 -1.92 -14.97
N HIS A 706 37.52 -0.80 -15.14
CA HIS A 706 37.37 0.21 -14.09
C HIS A 706 35.99 0.86 -14.21
N THR A 707 35.22 0.84 -13.13
CA THR A 707 33.86 1.39 -13.09
C THR A 707 33.76 2.46 -12.02
N SER A 708 33.45 3.69 -12.43
CA SER A 708 33.31 4.85 -11.54
C SER A 708 32.03 5.65 -11.80
N LEU A 709 31.56 6.30 -10.73
CA LEU A 709 30.47 7.28 -10.78
C LEU A 709 31.07 8.68 -10.64
N LEU A 710 30.70 9.55 -11.55
CA LEU A 710 31.04 10.96 -11.57
C LEU A 710 29.81 11.76 -11.12
N PHE A 711 29.96 12.55 -10.05
CA PHE A 711 28.92 13.44 -9.56
C PHE A 711 29.39 14.88 -9.68
N HIS A 712 28.63 15.70 -10.42
CA HIS A 712 28.98 17.08 -10.67
C HIS A 712 28.03 18.02 -9.94
N TYR A 713 28.61 19.00 -9.25
CA TYR A 713 27.89 20.00 -8.49
C TYR A 713 28.31 21.39 -8.93
N VAL A 714 27.40 22.34 -8.73
CA VAL A 714 27.67 23.77 -8.85
C VAL A 714 27.30 24.47 -7.54
N PRO A 715 27.82 25.68 -7.28
CA PRO A 715 27.33 26.50 -6.19
C PRO A 715 25.81 26.68 -6.26
N ALA A 716 25.14 26.78 -5.11
CA ALA A 716 23.68 26.90 -5.07
C ALA A 716 23.18 28.14 -5.84
N GLU A 717 23.99 29.18 -5.91
CA GLU A 717 23.78 30.46 -6.58
C GLU A 717 24.06 30.46 -8.09
N PHE A 718 24.53 29.35 -8.67
CA PHE A 718 24.84 29.26 -10.10
C PHE A 718 23.60 29.59 -10.96
N ARG A 719 23.71 30.59 -11.85
CA ARG A 719 22.57 31.16 -12.57
C ARG A 719 22.37 30.65 -14.00
N ARG A 720 23.36 29.96 -14.58
CA ARG A 720 23.26 29.41 -15.94
C ARG A 720 22.48 28.10 -15.97
N THR A 721 22.09 27.69 -17.18
CA THR A 721 21.33 26.45 -17.42
C THR A 721 22.20 25.23 -17.09
N LEU A 722 21.60 24.26 -16.39
CA LEU A 722 22.25 22.99 -16.05
C LEU A 722 22.13 21.93 -17.17
N TYR A 723 21.32 22.22 -18.19
CA TYR A 723 20.92 21.30 -19.26
C TYR A 723 21.03 21.99 -20.61
#